data_AF-A0A4R3VWP7-F1
#
_entry.id   AF-A0A4R3VWP7-F1
#
_cell.length_a   1.000
_cell.length_b   1.000
_cell.length_c   1.000
_cell.angle_alpha   90.00
_cell.angle_beta   90.00
_cell.angle_gamma   90.00
#
_symmetry.space_group_name_H-M   'P 1'
#
loop_
_entity.id
_entity.type
_entity.pdbx_description
1 polymer ?
#
loop_
_entity_poly.entity_id
_entity_poly.type
_entity_poly.pdbx_seq_one_letter_code
_entity_poly.pdbx_strand_id
1 'polypeptide(L)'
;MAIEINTSLTSIEYIVFSSDEKRFITFFPPDSLNNGVVEFISKLPMDLMQLVRPINFYGFHLQTASNFGYDFKVINIRYFEDVKDDVLSANRVRLIFFDGSDNLHLEKFKLMLQAGLDLTFFSFYNKKKYREHNPQIIDNPQQFLRRILEEEEKIKKNLSEESPYVDEFFKFDVSLDLDLKPFANYPFFLPIQNNAYISGNIIGNFCMGRDFDEAEAIEKHKEISTKAILNRNTFERQEQFVNSLEIIDYFTKLAYSEKLVKLPLKNTPKFAPLILVAPFHNPDLNRYNRGTLTGLLLEQSSNYTIEITTEDDKEIDVTPALHLNQMRLSYLDNISFLHASFTYSPILRLPLIGKSINRELSFFKPSNFPQYLSNKTRKKLNKTISNFGRKLANRTLSEKIQNVIKLRDSQIVVISDIPVEWMNIGGIPLSFTHDVCRLPETSLHGLMSLYSSNRETTFVVDEDIVKKTLVIFGCQEAEFTKWQLFIEQHQNEIGFKIAKCQSISDVKREVEKIRPSFIIFDCHGGFDESTNSSFLYIGSEKLKGDDIVKNGIVAPLIFLSACGTAPTYGTMNPIANAFFQVGAYSVTSTFLPISVDNGTMLYFRLLVKLKSAAQNVIHKNWLEFVCHVIRTSTINGIRPINYMFD
;
A
#
# COMPACT_ATOMS: atom_id res chain seq x y z
N MET A 1 0.88 -22.28 11.93
CA MET A 1 1.01 -20.94 11.33
C MET A 1 2.49 -20.78 11.07
N ALA A 2 2.94 -20.92 9.82
CA ALA A 2 4.32 -20.64 9.47
C ALA A 2 4.38 -19.15 9.10
N ILE A 3 4.79 -18.32 10.05
CA ILE A 3 5.19 -16.93 9.78
C ILE A 3 6.67 -17.04 9.45
N GLU A 4 7.05 -16.77 8.20
CA GLU A 4 8.45 -16.66 7.81
C GLU A 4 8.91 -15.22 8.05
N ILE A 5 10.05 -15.07 8.72
CA ILE A 5 10.70 -13.78 8.94
C ILE A 5 11.46 -13.43 7.66
N ASN A 6 11.11 -12.31 7.02
CA ASN A 6 11.66 -11.90 5.73
C ASN A 6 13.01 -11.16 5.89
N THR A 7 14.00 -11.66 6.63
CA THR A 7 15.29 -10.94 6.75
C THR A 7 16.47 -11.73 6.18
N SER A 8 17.20 -11.08 5.26
CA SER A 8 18.45 -11.61 4.68
C SER A 8 19.64 -11.14 5.50
N LEU A 9 20.72 -11.93 5.55
CA LEU A 9 22.00 -11.49 6.11
C LEU A 9 22.60 -10.30 5.34
N THR A 10 22.29 -10.21 4.04
CA THR A 10 22.82 -9.20 3.12
C THR A 10 21.96 -7.95 3.00
N SER A 11 20.79 -7.94 3.65
CA SER A 11 19.89 -6.78 3.62
C SER A 11 20.51 -5.61 4.38
N ILE A 12 20.39 -4.41 3.83
CA ILE A 12 20.83 -3.19 4.52
C ILE A 12 19.68 -2.73 5.42
N GLU A 13 19.99 -2.52 6.70
CA GLU A 13 19.00 -2.06 7.68
C GLU A 13 18.98 -0.53 7.78
N TYR A 14 17.80 0.06 7.60
CA TYR A 14 17.55 1.48 7.67
C TYR A 14 16.63 1.79 8.87
N ILE A 15 17.18 2.43 9.89
CA ILE A 15 16.44 2.74 11.13
C ILE A 15 16.29 4.24 11.27
N VAL A 16 15.07 4.73 11.49
CA VAL A 16 14.80 6.11 11.86
C VAL A 16 14.43 6.16 13.33
N PHE A 17 15.26 6.82 14.13
CA PHE A 17 14.86 7.23 15.46
C PHE A 17 14.11 8.55 15.38
N SER A 18 12.82 8.47 15.70
CA SER A 18 11.91 9.61 15.67
C SER A 18 11.59 10.17 17.04
N SER A 19 11.31 11.47 17.08
CA SER A 19 10.67 12.11 18.23
C SER A 19 9.19 11.72 18.36
N ASP A 20 8.56 12.06 19.48
CA ASP A 20 7.10 11.98 19.63
C ASP A 20 6.39 12.80 18.54
N GLU A 21 5.35 12.22 17.95
CA GLU A 21 4.43 12.97 17.10
C GLU A 21 3.71 14.04 17.94
N LYS A 22 3.86 15.31 17.54
CA LYS A 22 3.27 16.43 18.29
C LYS A 22 1.75 16.53 18.10
N ARG A 23 1.21 16.00 17.00
CA ARG A 23 -0.22 16.04 16.65
C ARG A 23 -0.62 14.82 15.83
N PHE A 24 -1.55 14.02 16.34
CA PHE A 24 -2.22 12.99 15.56
C PHE A 24 -3.43 13.59 14.85
N ILE A 25 -3.30 13.87 13.57
CA ILE A 25 -4.39 14.38 12.73
C ILE A 25 -4.45 13.48 11.50
N THR A 26 -5.61 12.88 11.28
CA THR A 26 -5.86 11.79 10.32
C THR A 26 -5.36 12.05 8.89
N PHE A 27 -5.28 13.33 8.50
CA PHE A 27 -4.91 13.80 7.17
C PHE A 27 -3.55 14.54 7.11
N PHE A 28 -2.82 14.64 8.22
CA PHE A 28 -1.43 15.08 8.20
C PHE A 28 -0.48 13.88 8.16
N PRO A 29 0.60 13.95 7.37
CA PRO A 29 1.58 12.89 7.36
C PRO A 29 2.35 12.84 8.70
N PRO A 30 2.86 11.66 9.10
CA PRO A 30 3.79 11.53 10.22
C PRO A 30 5.00 12.46 10.08
N ASP A 31 5.36 13.18 11.13
CA ASP A 31 6.52 14.10 11.13
C ASP A 31 7.82 13.35 10.76
N SER A 32 7.97 12.11 11.24
CA SER A 32 9.13 11.24 11.01
C SER A 32 9.35 10.82 9.55
N LEU A 33 8.33 10.97 8.71
CA LEU A 33 8.36 10.61 7.28
C LEU A 33 8.34 11.83 6.36
N ASN A 34 8.32 13.04 6.92
CA ASN A 34 8.37 14.30 6.18
C ASN A 34 9.77 14.96 6.20
N ASN A 35 10.80 14.24 6.67
CA ASN A 35 12.18 14.72 6.80
C ASN A 35 13.07 14.40 5.59
N GLY A 36 12.56 13.69 4.57
CA GLY A 36 13.33 13.29 3.39
C GLY A 36 14.08 11.96 3.52
N VAL A 37 13.94 11.23 4.64
CA VAL A 37 14.59 9.90 4.81
C VAL A 37 14.24 8.94 3.69
N VAL A 38 12.97 8.85 3.31
CA VAL A 38 12.54 7.91 2.28
C VAL A 38 13.16 8.24 0.91
N GLU A 39 13.28 9.54 0.58
CA GLU A 39 13.97 10.00 -0.63
C GLU A 39 15.48 9.72 -0.58
N PHE A 40 16.08 9.74 0.61
CA PHE A 40 17.48 9.39 0.79
C PHE A 40 17.71 7.91 0.53
N ILE A 41 16.91 7.03 1.13
CA ILE A 41 17.08 5.57 0.99
C ILE A 41 16.63 5.06 -0.39
N SER A 42 15.73 5.75 -1.09
CA SER A 42 15.33 5.36 -2.44
C SER A 42 16.49 5.44 -3.45
N LYS A 43 17.52 6.22 -3.12
CA LYS A 43 18.76 6.37 -3.90
C LYS A 43 19.82 5.33 -3.55
N LEU A 44 19.52 4.39 -2.65
CA LEU A 44 20.41 3.35 -2.13
C LEU A 44 19.84 1.95 -2.41
N PRO A 45 20.69 0.91 -2.47
CA PRO A 45 20.24 -0.48 -2.55
C PRO A 45 19.47 -0.89 -1.29
N MET A 46 18.50 -1.79 -1.42
CA MET A 46 17.89 -2.49 -0.29
C MET A 46 18.78 -3.64 0.24
N ASP A 47 19.64 -4.19 -0.61
CA ASP A 47 20.49 -5.34 -0.29
C ASP A 47 21.88 -5.20 -0.93
N LEU A 48 22.93 -5.62 -0.21
CA LEU A 48 24.31 -5.58 -0.68
C LEU A 48 24.51 -6.34 -2.00
N MET A 49 23.71 -7.38 -2.26
CA MET A 49 23.76 -8.15 -3.50
C MET A 49 23.39 -7.35 -4.75
N GLN A 50 22.64 -6.25 -4.61
CA GLN A 50 22.36 -5.36 -5.72
C GLN A 50 23.58 -4.54 -6.17
N LEU A 51 24.59 -4.38 -5.31
CA LEU A 51 25.86 -3.74 -5.69
C LEU A 51 26.75 -4.68 -6.51
N VAL A 52 26.49 -5.99 -6.42
CA VAL A 52 27.34 -7.04 -7.01
C VAL A 52 26.72 -7.57 -8.30
N ARG A 53 25.45 -8.00 -8.26
CA ARG A 53 24.73 -8.54 -9.43
C ARG A 53 23.28 -8.08 -9.43
N PRO A 54 23.01 -6.79 -9.71
CA PRO A 54 21.67 -6.20 -9.64
C PRO A 54 20.63 -6.95 -10.49
N ILE A 55 20.98 -7.32 -11.72
CA ILE A 55 20.07 -8.04 -12.63
C ILE A 55 19.77 -9.46 -12.12
N ASN A 56 20.78 -10.18 -11.59
CA ASN A 56 20.56 -11.50 -11.00
C ASN A 56 19.74 -11.41 -9.72
N PHE A 57 19.99 -10.40 -8.88
CA PHE A 57 19.20 -10.14 -7.68
C PHE A 57 17.73 -9.87 -8.04
N TYR A 58 17.49 -9.04 -9.06
CA TYR A 58 16.15 -8.81 -9.58
C TYR A 58 15.50 -10.09 -10.12
N GLY A 59 16.24 -10.92 -10.89
CA GLY A 59 15.76 -12.22 -11.37
C GLY A 59 15.40 -13.17 -10.23
N PHE A 60 16.25 -13.26 -9.20
CA PHE A 60 15.98 -14.03 -7.99
C PHE A 60 14.70 -13.55 -7.30
N HIS A 61 14.54 -12.24 -7.14
CA HIS A 61 13.36 -11.62 -6.54
C HIS A 61 12.06 -11.95 -7.29
N LEU A 62 12.09 -11.90 -8.62
CA LEU A 62 10.96 -12.29 -9.47
C LEU A 62 10.62 -13.78 -9.33
N GLN A 63 11.62 -14.65 -9.12
CA GLN A 63 11.43 -16.09 -9.04
C GLN A 63 10.88 -16.55 -7.69
N THR A 64 11.38 -16.00 -6.60
CA THR A 64 11.00 -16.44 -5.25
C THR A 64 9.66 -15.86 -4.80
N ALA A 65 9.15 -14.84 -5.51
CA ALA A 65 7.97 -14.07 -5.11
C ALA A 65 8.06 -13.56 -3.66
N SER A 66 9.29 -13.40 -3.16
CA SER A 66 9.53 -12.98 -1.79
C SER A 66 9.27 -11.48 -1.67
N ASN A 67 8.51 -11.08 -0.65
CA ASN A 67 8.24 -9.68 -0.35
C ASN A 67 9.43 -9.04 0.39
N PHE A 68 10.61 -9.01 -0.22
CA PHE A 68 11.79 -8.33 0.32
C PHE A 68 11.78 -6.85 -0.09
N GLY A 69 11.01 -6.03 0.62
CA GLY A 69 11.14 -4.56 0.53
C GLY A 69 12.37 -4.07 1.31
N TYR A 70 12.59 -2.76 1.34
CA TYR A 70 13.61 -2.16 2.20
C TYR A 70 13.43 -2.59 3.67
N ASP A 71 14.50 -2.99 4.35
CA ASP A 71 14.48 -3.18 5.81
C ASP A 71 14.44 -1.81 6.49
N PHE A 72 13.26 -1.18 6.49
CA PHE A 72 13.06 0.19 6.92
C PHE A 72 12.15 0.24 8.13
N LYS A 73 12.70 0.72 9.26
CA LYS A 73 12.03 0.78 10.56
C LYS A 73 11.98 2.21 11.06
N VAL A 74 10.83 2.61 11.59
CA VAL A 74 10.66 3.89 12.30
C VAL A 74 10.38 3.57 13.76
N ILE A 75 11.27 4.01 14.63
CA ILE A 75 11.25 3.71 16.07
C ILE A 75 11.21 5.04 16.81
N ASN A 76 10.19 5.24 17.65
CA ASN A 76 10.21 6.38 18.55
C ASN A 76 11.36 6.20 19.55
N ILE A 77 12.20 7.22 19.70
CA ILE A 77 13.42 7.20 20.51
C ILE A 77 13.17 6.80 21.97
N ARG A 78 11.96 6.99 22.49
CA ARG A 78 11.59 6.58 23.87
C ARG A 78 11.58 5.07 24.06
N TYR A 79 11.31 4.33 23.00
CA TYR A 79 11.34 2.86 23.00
C TYR A 79 12.73 2.31 22.66
N PHE A 80 13.78 3.14 22.68
CA PHE A 80 15.15 2.69 22.41
C PHE A 80 15.56 1.53 23.32
N GLU A 81 15.22 1.58 24.62
CA GLU A 81 15.60 0.51 25.55
C GLU A 81 14.92 -0.83 25.21
N ASP A 82 13.73 -0.81 24.59
CA ASP A 82 13.01 -2.03 24.18
C ASP A 82 13.65 -2.72 22.97
N VAL A 83 14.37 -1.96 22.14
CA VAL A 83 15.04 -2.45 20.92
C VAL A 83 16.57 -2.41 21.04
N LYS A 84 17.09 -2.10 22.22
CA LYS A 84 18.51 -1.78 22.41
C LYS A 84 19.41 -2.94 22.03
N ASP A 85 19.08 -4.15 22.44
CA ASP A 85 19.92 -5.32 22.17
C ASP A 85 19.96 -5.63 20.66
N ASP A 86 18.85 -5.43 19.95
CA ASP A 86 18.78 -5.58 18.48
C ASP A 86 19.56 -4.47 17.76
N VAL A 87 19.53 -3.24 18.30
CA VAL A 87 20.25 -2.09 17.74
C VAL A 87 21.74 -2.11 18.06
N LEU A 88 22.15 -2.75 19.16
CA LEU A 88 23.55 -2.88 19.57
C LEU A 88 24.21 -4.18 19.11
N SER A 89 23.44 -5.17 18.66
CA SER A 89 23.97 -6.31 17.91
C SER A 89 24.25 -5.85 16.46
N ALA A 90 25.52 -5.87 16.05
CA ALA A 90 25.97 -5.38 14.75
C ALA A 90 26.45 -6.55 13.87
N ASN A 91 25.48 -7.20 13.23
CA ASN A 91 25.71 -8.35 12.35
C ASN A 91 25.51 -8.01 10.87
N ARG A 92 24.98 -6.80 10.57
CA ARG A 92 24.64 -6.36 9.22
C ARG A 92 25.00 -4.89 9.00
N VAL A 93 25.07 -4.49 7.75
CA VAL A 93 25.26 -3.08 7.38
C VAL A 93 24.00 -2.29 7.75
N ARG A 94 24.17 -1.23 8.54
CA ARG A 94 23.06 -0.45 9.09
C ARG A 94 23.29 1.05 8.88
N LEU A 95 22.23 1.77 8.51
CA LEU A 95 22.20 3.22 8.47
C LEU A 95 21.09 3.74 9.39
N ILE A 96 21.50 4.43 10.46
CA ILE A 96 20.61 4.98 11.48
C ILE A 96 20.44 6.49 11.24
N PHE A 97 19.19 6.91 11.11
CA PHE A 97 18.79 8.31 10.98
C PHE A 97 18.26 8.84 12.31
N PHE A 98 18.68 10.05 12.67
CA PHE A 98 18.08 10.80 13.77
C PHE A 98 17.31 12.01 13.20
N ASP A 99 15.99 12.03 13.44
CA ASP A 99 15.14 13.17 13.04
C ASP A 99 15.08 14.28 14.09
N GLY A 100 15.31 13.93 15.36
CA GLY A 100 15.29 14.84 16.49
C GLY A 100 16.67 15.47 16.80
N SER A 101 16.60 16.59 17.51
CA SER A 101 17.79 17.28 18.06
C SER A 101 17.65 17.54 19.56
N ASP A 102 16.89 16.69 20.26
CA ASP A 102 16.76 16.78 21.71
C ASP A 102 17.93 16.06 22.40
N ASN A 103 18.01 16.21 23.74
CA ASN A 103 19.07 15.59 24.52
C ASN A 103 18.98 14.05 24.53
N LEU A 104 17.79 13.50 24.31
CA LEU A 104 17.59 12.05 24.31
C LEU A 104 18.20 11.42 23.06
N HIS A 105 17.97 11.99 21.88
CA HIS A 105 18.61 11.54 20.63
C HIS A 105 20.14 11.58 20.76
N LEU A 106 20.67 12.66 21.34
CA LEU A 106 22.09 12.82 21.62
C LEU A 106 22.66 11.75 22.54
N GLU A 107 21.98 11.48 23.65
CA GLU A 107 22.40 10.48 24.62
C GLU A 107 22.48 9.10 23.96
N LYS A 108 21.44 8.70 23.22
CA LYS A 108 21.39 7.38 22.57
C LYS A 108 22.41 7.26 21.44
N PHE A 109 22.62 8.33 20.67
CA PHE A 109 23.69 8.37 19.67
C PHE A 109 25.07 8.15 20.31
N LYS A 110 25.38 8.84 21.41
CA LYS A 110 26.67 8.66 22.12
C LYS A 110 26.82 7.25 22.67
N LEU A 111 25.75 6.64 23.17
CA LEU A 111 25.74 5.25 23.63
C LEU A 111 26.07 4.29 22.49
N MET A 112 25.45 4.46 21.32
CA MET A 112 25.73 3.64 20.14
C MET A 112 27.18 3.80 19.64
N LEU A 113 27.73 5.02 19.68
CA LEU A 113 29.14 5.25 19.36
C LEU A 113 30.08 4.54 20.33
N GLN A 114 29.79 4.57 21.64
CA GLN A 114 30.60 3.91 22.66
C GLN A 114 30.58 2.38 22.54
N ALA A 115 29.51 1.82 21.98
CA ALA A 115 29.39 0.38 21.72
C ALA A 115 30.32 -0.12 20.59
N GLY A 116 30.93 0.78 19.81
CA GLY A 116 31.91 0.40 18.79
C GLY A 116 31.32 -0.40 17.63
N LEU A 117 30.13 0.00 17.16
CA LEU A 117 29.39 -0.74 16.14
C LEU A 117 30.06 -0.61 14.77
N ASP A 118 30.66 -1.71 14.30
CA ASP A 118 31.62 -1.72 13.21
C ASP A 118 31.03 -1.53 11.79
N LEU A 119 29.76 -1.90 11.60
CA LEU A 119 29.02 -1.80 10.33
C LEU A 119 27.81 -0.86 10.41
N THR A 120 27.80 0.02 11.43
CA THR A 120 26.72 0.99 11.66
C THR A 120 27.17 2.39 11.27
N PHE A 121 26.34 3.04 10.47
CA PHE A 121 26.51 4.41 9.99
C PHE A 121 25.38 5.29 10.50
N PHE A 122 25.61 6.60 10.59
CA PHE A 122 24.66 7.54 11.19
C PHE A 122 24.38 8.72 10.25
N SER A 123 23.15 9.22 10.22
CA SER A 123 22.77 10.41 9.47
C SER A 123 21.83 11.30 10.28
N PHE A 124 22.02 12.61 10.17
CA PHE A 124 21.27 13.62 10.92
C PHE A 124 20.57 14.58 9.96
N TYR A 125 19.26 14.71 10.09
CA TYR A 125 18.48 15.68 9.31
C TYR A 125 18.49 17.07 9.95
N ASN A 126 18.57 17.17 11.28
CA ASN A 126 18.70 18.45 12.00
C ASN A 126 20.19 18.83 12.22
N LYS A 127 20.84 19.30 11.14
CA LYS A 127 22.31 19.40 10.97
C LYS A 127 23.10 20.42 11.82
N LYS A 128 22.54 21.16 12.78
CA LYS A 128 23.26 22.33 13.37
C LYS A 128 24.09 22.07 14.64
N LYS A 129 23.86 21.00 15.41
CA LYS A 129 24.53 20.80 16.71
C LYS A 129 25.48 19.60 16.82
N TYR A 130 25.55 18.73 15.81
CA TYR A 130 26.10 17.36 15.96
C TYR A 130 27.30 17.03 15.08
N ARG A 131 27.92 18.04 14.46
CA ARG A 131 29.13 17.84 13.63
C ARG A 131 30.38 17.69 14.52
N GLU A 132 30.47 16.60 15.24
CA GLU A 132 31.77 16.04 15.59
C GLU A 132 32.30 15.30 14.35
N HIS A 133 33.60 15.40 14.03
CA HIS A 133 34.19 14.74 12.85
C HIS A 133 34.29 13.23 13.09
N ASN A 134 33.17 12.52 13.00
CA ASN A 134 33.12 11.06 13.10
C ASN A 134 32.97 10.45 11.69
N PRO A 135 33.87 9.54 11.27
CA PRO A 135 33.85 8.95 9.93
C PRO A 135 32.60 8.11 9.61
N GLN A 136 31.85 7.67 10.63
CA GLN A 136 30.58 6.93 10.50
C GLN A 136 29.39 7.85 10.18
N ILE A 137 29.55 9.18 10.23
CA ILE A 137 28.49 10.13 9.87
C ILE A 137 28.40 10.27 8.35
N ILE A 138 27.19 10.11 7.83
CA ILE A 138 26.81 10.14 6.43
C ILE A 138 25.90 11.34 6.18
N ASP A 139 26.31 12.21 5.27
CA ASP A 139 25.56 13.41 4.91
C ASP A 139 24.64 13.23 3.71
N ASN A 140 24.96 12.29 2.81
CA ASN A 140 24.25 12.05 1.56
C ASN A 140 24.38 10.57 1.10
N PRO A 141 23.51 10.08 0.20
CA PRO A 141 23.52 8.70 -0.25
C PRO A 141 24.84 8.24 -0.89
N GLN A 142 25.52 9.11 -1.63
CA GLN A 142 26.77 8.75 -2.32
C GLN A 142 27.89 8.45 -1.33
N GLN A 143 27.96 9.25 -0.25
CA GLN A 143 28.92 9.02 0.82
C GLN A 143 28.69 7.65 1.46
N PHE A 144 27.44 7.25 1.68
CA PHE A 144 27.12 5.92 2.21
C PHE A 144 27.60 4.79 1.30
N LEU A 145 27.29 4.87 0.00
CA LEU A 145 27.74 3.87 -0.97
C LEU A 145 29.26 3.76 -1.03
N ARG A 146 29.95 4.90 -1.05
CA ARG A 146 31.40 4.93 -1.03
C ARG A 146 31.96 4.24 0.21
N ARG A 147 31.35 4.46 1.38
CA ARG A 147 31.76 3.79 2.63
C ARG A 147 31.54 2.28 2.57
N ILE A 148 30.42 1.81 2.04
CA ILE A 148 30.17 0.37 1.87
C ILE A 148 31.27 -0.26 0.99
N LEU A 149 31.65 0.41 -0.10
CA LEU A 149 32.70 -0.09 -1.00
C LEU A 149 34.09 -0.03 -0.35
N GLU A 150 34.40 1.02 0.43
CA GLU A 150 35.66 1.11 1.19
C GLU A 150 35.79 0.03 2.27
N GLU A 151 34.66 -0.41 2.86
CA GLU A 151 34.60 -1.42 3.92
C GLU A 151 34.28 -2.84 3.40
N GLU A 152 34.36 -3.07 2.08
CA GLU A 152 33.99 -4.33 1.42
C GLU A 152 34.58 -5.58 2.10
N GLU A 153 35.88 -5.59 2.36
CA GLU A 153 36.58 -6.74 2.94
C GLU A 153 36.14 -7.01 4.39
N LYS A 154 35.84 -5.95 5.14
CA LYS A 154 35.31 -6.06 6.51
C LYS A 154 33.89 -6.63 6.50
N ILE A 155 33.06 -6.17 5.56
CA ILE A 155 31.69 -6.68 5.37
C ILE A 155 31.72 -8.17 5.00
N LYS A 156 32.55 -8.57 4.04
CA LYS A 156 32.70 -9.98 3.66
C LYS A 156 33.14 -10.86 4.83
N LYS A 157 34.13 -10.40 5.61
CA LYS A 157 34.62 -11.13 6.78
C LYS A 157 33.49 -11.37 7.78
N ASN A 158 32.74 -10.32 8.16
CA ASN A 158 31.64 -10.44 9.11
C ASN A 158 30.52 -11.36 8.59
N LEU A 159 30.13 -11.23 7.32
CA LEU A 159 29.10 -12.08 6.71
C LEU A 159 29.54 -13.55 6.64
N SER A 160 30.82 -13.82 6.39
CA SER A 160 31.36 -15.19 6.28
C SER A 160 31.52 -15.87 7.65
N GLU A 161 31.77 -15.09 8.70
CA GLU A 161 31.72 -15.58 10.09
C GLU A 161 30.30 -16.05 10.47
N GLU A 162 29.25 -15.41 9.94
CA GLU A 162 27.86 -15.78 10.18
C GLU A 162 27.34 -16.89 9.25
N SER A 163 27.85 -16.97 8.03
CA SER A 163 27.48 -18.00 7.06
C SER A 163 28.65 -18.37 6.16
N PRO A 164 29.23 -19.59 6.30
CA PRO A 164 30.40 -20.02 5.52
C PRO A 164 30.20 -20.06 4.00
N TYR A 165 28.94 -20.00 3.54
CA TYR A 165 28.59 -20.06 2.12
C TYR A 165 28.65 -18.69 1.43
N VAL A 166 28.83 -17.59 2.18
CA VAL A 166 28.85 -16.22 1.65
C VAL A 166 29.96 -16.01 0.63
N ASP A 167 31.13 -16.64 0.82
CA ASP A 167 32.31 -16.54 -0.06
C ASP A 167 32.06 -17.06 -1.49
N GLU A 168 31.12 -18.00 -1.69
CA GLU A 168 30.74 -18.48 -3.02
C GLU A 168 29.85 -17.48 -3.78
N PHE A 169 29.16 -16.58 -3.07
CA PHE A 169 28.22 -15.60 -3.63
C PHE A 169 28.74 -14.15 -3.66
N PHE A 170 29.66 -13.77 -2.77
CA PHE A 170 30.24 -12.42 -2.64
C PHE A 170 31.57 -12.27 -3.40
N LYS A 171 31.51 -12.18 -4.74
CA LYS A 171 32.57 -11.51 -5.50
C LYS A 171 32.00 -10.22 -6.04
N PHE A 172 32.39 -9.07 -5.49
CA PHE A 172 32.06 -7.77 -6.07
C PHE A 172 32.65 -7.70 -7.47
N ASP A 173 31.83 -8.00 -8.45
CA ASP A 173 32.15 -7.77 -9.84
C ASP A 173 31.35 -6.53 -10.24
N VAL A 174 31.97 -5.36 -10.07
CA VAL A 174 31.37 -4.06 -10.45
C VAL A 174 31.20 -3.96 -11.98
N SER A 175 31.52 -5.00 -12.75
CA SER A 175 31.43 -5.04 -14.20
C SER A 175 30.07 -5.54 -14.70
N LEU A 176 29.03 -4.72 -14.55
CA LEU A 176 27.93 -4.73 -15.50
C LEU A 176 28.17 -3.62 -16.52
N ASP A 177 28.99 -3.97 -17.52
CA ASP A 177 29.30 -3.16 -18.70
C ASP A 177 28.14 -3.23 -19.71
N LEU A 178 26.92 -2.98 -19.24
CA LEU A 178 25.79 -2.66 -20.10
C LEU A 178 25.65 -1.14 -20.08
N ASP A 179 25.68 -0.50 -21.24
CA ASP A 179 25.37 0.93 -21.37
C ASP A 179 23.86 1.16 -21.12
N LEU A 180 23.45 1.00 -19.86
CA LEU A 180 22.08 1.20 -19.38
C LEU A 180 21.82 2.64 -18.96
N LYS A 181 22.82 3.53 -19.13
CA LYS A 181 22.70 4.98 -18.87
C LYS A 181 21.48 5.60 -19.56
N PRO A 182 21.09 5.23 -20.79
CA PRO A 182 19.88 5.77 -21.42
C PRO A 182 18.57 5.46 -20.68
N PHE A 183 18.53 4.38 -19.88
CA PHE A 183 17.35 3.94 -19.13
C PHE A 183 17.22 4.58 -17.74
N ALA A 184 18.14 5.47 -17.36
CA ALA A 184 18.25 6.00 -16.01
C ALA A 184 18.52 7.52 -15.96
N ASN A 185 17.89 8.27 -16.86
CA ASN A 185 17.89 9.73 -16.80
C ASN A 185 17.09 10.21 -15.58
N TYR A 186 17.66 11.15 -14.82
CA TYR A 186 16.99 11.72 -13.65
C TYR A 186 15.82 12.62 -14.07
N PRO A 187 14.58 12.33 -13.62
CA PRO A 187 13.46 13.18 -13.96
C PRO A 187 13.24 14.28 -12.90
N PHE A 188 12.98 15.50 -13.37
CA PHE A 188 12.65 16.65 -12.51
C PHE A 188 11.15 16.76 -12.17
N PHE A 189 10.29 15.90 -12.73
CA PHE A 189 8.90 15.83 -12.29
C PHE A 189 8.81 14.87 -11.10
N LEU A 190 8.69 15.41 -9.88
CA LEU A 190 8.79 14.64 -8.62
C LEU A 190 8.02 13.30 -8.62
N PRO A 191 6.75 13.23 -9.07
CA PRO A 191 5.97 11.98 -9.04
C PRO A 191 6.54 10.84 -9.88
N ILE A 192 7.43 11.11 -10.83
CA ILE A 192 8.07 10.07 -11.66
C ILE A 192 9.42 9.61 -11.11
N GLN A 193 10.01 10.34 -10.16
CA GLN A 193 11.31 10.02 -9.59
C GLN A 193 11.34 8.63 -8.95
N ASN A 194 10.23 8.22 -8.32
CA ASN A 194 10.13 6.88 -7.73
C ASN A 194 10.29 5.76 -8.75
N ASN A 195 9.74 5.91 -9.97
CA ASN A 195 9.95 4.91 -11.03
C ASN A 195 11.38 4.92 -11.55
N ALA A 196 12.03 6.09 -11.58
CA ALA A 196 13.45 6.16 -11.86
C ALA A 196 14.24 5.38 -10.80
N TYR A 197 13.99 5.62 -9.50
CA TYR A 197 14.63 4.90 -8.39
C TYR A 197 14.38 3.39 -8.45
N ILE A 198 13.17 2.94 -8.77
CA ILE A 198 12.87 1.51 -8.96
C ILE A 198 13.69 0.93 -10.12
N SER A 199 13.73 1.62 -11.26
CA SER A 199 14.53 1.19 -12.42
C SER A 199 16.02 1.16 -12.09
N GLY A 200 16.52 2.16 -11.36
CA GLY A 200 17.89 2.22 -10.85
C GLY A 200 18.21 1.05 -9.92
N ASN A 201 17.30 0.67 -9.03
CA ASN A 201 17.45 -0.49 -8.17
C ASN A 201 17.48 -1.82 -8.94
N ILE A 202 16.79 -1.93 -10.09
CA ILE A 202 16.84 -3.11 -10.95
C ILE A 202 18.22 -3.25 -11.61
N ILE A 203 18.78 -2.13 -12.09
CA ILE A 203 20.04 -2.15 -12.88
C ILE A 203 21.30 -1.83 -12.08
N GLY A 204 21.17 -1.52 -10.78
CA GLY A 204 22.27 -1.10 -9.92
C GLY A 204 22.75 0.34 -10.13
N ASN A 205 21.94 1.20 -10.76
CA ASN A 205 22.26 2.61 -10.94
C ASN A 205 21.73 3.45 -9.77
N PHE A 206 22.50 3.44 -8.69
CA PHE A 206 22.19 4.17 -7.46
C PHE A 206 22.60 5.65 -7.55
N CYS A 207 22.02 6.50 -6.69
CA CYS A 207 22.32 7.94 -6.62
C CYS A 207 22.09 8.72 -7.94
N MET A 208 21.01 8.41 -8.68
CA MET A 208 20.58 9.21 -9.83
C MET A 208 20.36 10.68 -9.45
N GLY A 209 20.65 11.57 -10.41
CA GLY A 209 20.57 13.02 -10.22
C GLY A 209 21.83 13.66 -9.63
N ARG A 210 22.88 12.86 -9.37
CA ARG A 210 24.17 13.34 -8.84
C ARG A 210 24.91 14.36 -9.69
N ASP A 211 24.62 14.39 -10.98
CA ASP A 211 25.33 15.22 -11.94
C ASP A 211 24.87 16.70 -11.88
N PHE A 212 23.80 16.98 -11.13
CA PHE A 212 23.23 18.33 -10.97
C PHE A 212 23.56 18.90 -9.60
N ASP A 213 23.99 20.16 -9.55
CA ASP A 213 24.01 20.91 -8.29
C ASP A 213 22.60 21.37 -7.89
N GLU A 214 22.46 21.85 -6.65
CA GLU A 214 21.16 22.27 -6.11
C GLU A 214 20.55 23.44 -6.89
N ALA A 215 21.37 24.37 -7.39
CA ALA A 215 20.89 25.54 -8.13
C ALA A 215 20.38 25.14 -9.52
N GLU A 216 21.11 24.28 -10.22
CA GLU A 216 20.72 23.75 -11.54
C GLU A 216 19.43 22.93 -11.43
N ALA A 217 19.32 22.09 -10.40
CA ALA A 217 18.11 21.31 -10.15
C ALA A 217 16.88 22.21 -9.92
N ILE A 218 17.04 23.27 -9.13
CA ILE A 218 15.97 24.27 -8.89
C ILE A 218 15.55 24.96 -10.19
N GLU A 219 16.52 25.35 -11.04
CA GLU A 219 16.23 25.98 -12.32
C GLU A 219 15.45 25.05 -13.26
N LYS A 220 15.86 23.77 -13.36
CA LYS A 220 15.16 22.75 -14.15
C LYS A 220 13.75 22.47 -13.64
N HIS A 221 13.56 22.37 -12.32
CA HIS A 221 12.23 22.23 -11.72
C HIS A 221 11.32 23.41 -12.06
N LYS A 222 11.87 24.64 -12.04
CA LYS A 222 11.13 25.85 -12.40
C LYS A 222 10.74 25.86 -13.87
N GLU A 223 11.68 25.57 -14.78
CA GLU A 223 11.45 25.48 -16.23
C GLU A 223 10.28 24.53 -16.57
N ILE A 224 10.34 23.31 -16.06
CA ILE A 224 9.35 22.26 -16.31
C ILE A 224 8.00 22.60 -15.68
N SER A 225 7.99 23.26 -14.52
CA SER A 225 6.76 23.71 -13.85
C SER A 225 6.08 24.84 -14.61
N THR A 226 6.84 25.81 -15.11
CA THR A 226 6.32 26.90 -15.94
C THR A 226 5.70 26.35 -17.23
N LYS A 227 6.37 25.42 -17.91
CA LYS A 227 5.80 24.77 -19.11
C LYS A 227 4.47 24.07 -18.81
N ALA A 228 4.39 23.35 -17.69
CA ALA A 228 3.17 22.65 -17.32
C ALA A 228 2.00 23.59 -16.99
N ILE A 229 2.28 24.75 -16.40
CA ILE A 229 1.27 25.80 -16.14
C ILE A 229 0.68 26.33 -17.45
N LEU A 230 1.53 26.58 -18.46
CA LEU A 230 1.09 27.02 -19.78
C LEU A 230 0.20 25.94 -20.45
N ASN A 231 0.56 24.66 -20.27
CA ASN A 231 -0.13 23.51 -20.86
C ASN A 231 -1.02 22.76 -19.85
N ARG A 232 -1.66 23.46 -18.91
CA ARG A 232 -2.37 22.84 -17.75
C ARG A 232 -3.43 21.79 -18.10
N ASN A 233 -4.15 21.96 -19.22
CA ASN A 233 -5.25 21.09 -19.63
C ASN A 233 -4.80 19.95 -20.57
N THR A 234 -3.48 19.76 -20.71
CA THR A 234 -2.91 18.65 -21.47
C THR A 234 -2.56 17.50 -20.53
N PHE A 235 -2.11 16.38 -21.09
CA PHE A 235 -1.60 15.24 -20.34
C PHE A 235 -0.10 15.01 -20.57
N GLU A 236 0.66 16.05 -20.94
CA GLU A 236 2.08 15.94 -21.32
C GLU A 236 2.92 15.21 -20.26
N ARG A 237 2.72 15.52 -18.97
CA ARG A 237 3.46 14.84 -17.88
C ARG A 237 3.11 13.37 -17.73
N GLN A 238 1.95 12.91 -18.21
CA GLN A 238 1.61 11.49 -18.19
C GLN A 238 2.42 10.66 -19.18
N GLU A 239 2.97 11.27 -20.23
CA GLU A 239 3.86 10.55 -21.15
C GLU A 239 5.13 10.06 -20.45
N GLN A 240 5.60 10.79 -19.43
CA GLN A 240 6.74 10.34 -18.61
C GLN A 240 6.40 9.06 -17.83
N PHE A 241 5.16 8.92 -17.34
CA PHE A 241 4.70 7.68 -16.71
C PHE A 241 4.69 6.53 -17.72
N VAL A 242 4.13 6.72 -18.92
CA VAL A 242 4.12 5.69 -19.98
C VAL A 242 5.53 5.13 -20.20
N ASN A 243 6.50 6.02 -20.47
CA ASN A 243 7.88 5.62 -20.72
C ASN A 243 8.48 4.87 -19.54
N SER A 244 8.26 5.33 -18.30
CA SER A 244 8.80 4.67 -17.11
C SER A 244 8.23 3.27 -16.87
N LEU A 245 6.92 3.09 -17.13
CA LEU A 245 6.26 1.79 -17.00
C LEU A 245 6.81 0.80 -18.03
N GLU A 246 7.03 1.27 -19.27
CA GLU A 246 7.62 0.47 -20.34
C GLU A 246 9.06 0.05 -20.03
N ILE A 247 9.86 0.92 -19.40
CA ILE A 247 11.23 0.60 -18.97
C ILE A 247 11.23 -0.50 -17.91
N ILE A 248 10.39 -0.40 -16.88
CA ILE A 248 10.32 -1.43 -15.83
C ILE A 248 9.85 -2.77 -16.41
N ASP A 249 8.84 -2.76 -17.28
CA ASP A 249 8.35 -3.97 -17.96
C ASP A 249 9.37 -4.59 -18.91
N TYR A 250 10.20 -3.76 -19.54
CA TYR A 250 11.27 -4.22 -20.40
C TYR A 250 12.23 -5.12 -19.63
N PHE A 251 12.64 -4.73 -18.41
CA PHE A 251 13.51 -5.58 -17.58
C PHE A 251 12.84 -6.88 -17.15
N THR A 252 11.55 -6.87 -16.83
CA THR A 252 10.80 -8.11 -16.56
C THR A 252 10.76 -9.03 -17.80
N LYS A 253 10.49 -8.49 -18.99
CA LYS A 253 10.50 -9.26 -20.25
C LYS A 253 11.87 -9.83 -20.55
N LEU A 254 12.92 -9.03 -20.35
CA LEU A 254 14.31 -9.44 -20.54
C LEU A 254 14.67 -10.58 -19.58
N ALA A 255 14.27 -10.49 -18.32
CA ALA A 255 14.51 -11.57 -17.34
C ALA A 255 13.88 -12.91 -17.76
N TYR A 256 12.69 -12.89 -18.38
CA TYR A 256 12.08 -14.08 -18.95
C TYR A 256 12.76 -14.56 -20.24
N SER A 257 13.14 -13.65 -21.16
CA SER A 257 13.77 -14.04 -22.43
C SER A 257 15.16 -14.65 -22.22
N GLU A 258 15.92 -14.10 -21.27
CA GLU A 258 17.24 -14.58 -20.86
C GLU A 258 17.19 -15.78 -19.91
N LYS A 259 15.99 -16.29 -19.61
CA LYS A 259 15.75 -17.45 -18.72
C LYS A 259 16.33 -17.27 -17.31
N LEU A 260 16.44 -16.03 -16.84
CA LEU A 260 16.77 -15.71 -15.44
C LEU A 260 15.63 -16.12 -14.51
N VAL A 261 14.40 -16.14 -15.01
CA VAL A 261 13.18 -16.47 -14.27
C VAL A 261 12.37 -17.49 -15.07
N LYS A 262 11.79 -18.48 -14.40
CA LYS A 262 10.81 -19.38 -15.02
C LYS A 262 9.51 -18.63 -15.28
N LEU A 263 8.90 -18.88 -16.44
CA LEU A 263 7.59 -18.31 -16.75
C LEU A 263 6.58 -18.70 -15.66
N PRO A 264 5.73 -17.74 -15.22
CA PRO A 264 4.71 -18.03 -14.24
C PRO A 264 3.63 -18.93 -14.86
N LEU A 265 2.77 -19.55 -14.03
CA LEU A 265 1.65 -20.37 -14.52
C LEU A 265 0.89 -19.66 -15.64
N LYS A 266 0.35 -20.39 -16.63
CA LYS A 266 -0.23 -19.80 -17.86
C LYS A 266 -1.27 -18.68 -17.62
N ASN A 267 -1.94 -18.69 -16.47
CA ASN A 267 -3.03 -17.78 -16.13
C ASN A 267 -2.64 -16.70 -15.10
N THR A 268 -1.39 -16.65 -14.65
CA THR A 268 -0.98 -15.68 -13.64
C THR A 268 -0.34 -14.44 -14.28
N PRO A 269 -0.50 -13.26 -13.66
CA PRO A 269 0.00 -12.02 -14.23
C PRO A 269 1.52 -12.05 -14.42
N LYS A 270 1.97 -11.65 -15.62
CA LYS A 270 3.39 -11.63 -16.00
C LYS A 270 4.18 -10.50 -15.36
N PHE A 271 3.55 -9.34 -15.17
CA PHE A 271 4.24 -8.17 -14.65
C PHE A 271 4.00 -7.99 -13.15
N ALA A 272 4.93 -7.29 -12.51
CA ALA A 272 4.73 -6.79 -11.15
C ALA A 272 3.45 -5.93 -11.10
N PRO A 273 2.74 -5.92 -9.94
CA PRO A 273 1.58 -5.08 -9.75
C PRO A 273 1.82 -3.63 -10.14
N LEU A 274 0.80 -2.93 -10.62
CA LEU A 274 0.84 -1.48 -10.78
C LEU A 274 0.42 -0.83 -9.47
N ILE A 275 1.30 -0.03 -8.84
CA ILE A 275 0.92 0.81 -7.71
C ILE A 275 0.26 2.08 -8.26
N LEU A 276 -1.04 2.22 -8.06
CA LEU A 276 -1.82 3.39 -8.49
C LEU A 276 -2.10 4.30 -7.30
N VAL A 277 -1.46 5.47 -7.27
CA VAL A 277 -1.69 6.47 -6.22
C VAL A 277 -2.72 7.46 -6.74
N ALA A 278 -3.90 7.53 -6.11
CA ALA A 278 -4.96 8.46 -6.51
C ALA A 278 -5.36 9.36 -5.33
N PRO A 279 -4.59 10.44 -5.08
CA PRO A 279 -4.83 11.31 -3.93
C PRO A 279 -6.22 11.95 -3.97
N PHE A 280 -6.91 11.97 -2.82
CA PHE A 280 -8.32 12.40 -2.77
C PHE A 280 -8.69 13.34 -1.64
N HIS A 281 -9.32 14.47 -1.95
CA HIS A 281 -9.92 15.31 -0.90
C HIS A 281 -11.27 14.77 -0.45
N ASN A 282 -11.27 14.17 0.74
CA ASN A 282 -12.50 13.74 1.40
C ASN A 282 -13.44 14.95 1.60
N PRO A 283 -14.73 14.85 1.21
CA PRO A 283 -15.68 15.96 1.32
C PRO A 283 -15.85 16.50 2.76
N ASP A 284 -15.64 15.66 3.79
CA ASP A 284 -15.79 16.05 5.18
C ASP A 284 -14.52 16.68 5.80
N LEU A 285 -13.43 16.86 5.02
CA LEU A 285 -12.26 17.63 5.45
C LEU A 285 -12.62 19.05 5.91
N ASN A 286 -13.69 19.64 5.35
CA ASN A 286 -14.20 20.95 5.75
C ASN A 286 -14.60 21.03 7.23
N ARG A 287 -15.01 19.93 7.85
CA ARG A 287 -15.37 19.91 9.28
C ARG A 287 -14.14 20.08 10.19
N TYR A 288 -12.96 19.72 9.68
CA TYR A 288 -11.68 19.88 10.38
C TYR A 288 -10.99 21.20 10.02
N ASN A 289 -11.53 21.95 9.04
CA ASN A 289 -11.04 23.24 8.61
C ASN A 289 -11.65 24.35 9.49
N ARG A 290 -10.93 24.80 10.51
CA ARG A 290 -11.30 25.99 11.30
C ARG A 290 -11.04 27.27 10.50
N GLY A 291 -11.86 27.52 9.48
CA GLY A 291 -12.06 28.83 8.84
C GLY A 291 -10.90 29.49 8.08
N THR A 292 -9.70 28.89 7.97
CA THR A 292 -8.52 29.56 7.39
C THR A 292 -7.78 28.77 6.30
N LEU A 293 -8.20 27.56 5.94
CA LEU A 293 -7.48 26.69 4.98
C LEU A 293 -8.37 26.23 3.81
N THR A 294 -9.18 27.11 3.22
CA THR A 294 -9.96 26.83 2.00
C THR A 294 -9.11 26.27 0.85
N GLY A 295 -7.83 26.68 0.79
CA GLY A 295 -6.84 26.17 -0.15
C GLY A 295 -6.52 24.66 0.00
N LEU A 296 -6.90 24.00 1.10
CA LEU A 296 -6.63 22.56 1.27
C LEU A 296 -7.39 21.73 0.24
N LEU A 297 -8.55 22.20 -0.21
CA LEU A 297 -9.39 21.51 -1.18
C LEU A 297 -9.07 21.86 -2.64
N LEU A 298 -7.92 22.49 -2.90
CA LEU A 298 -7.45 22.74 -4.27
C LEU A 298 -7.10 21.42 -4.96
N GLU A 299 -7.44 21.33 -6.24
CA GLU A 299 -7.19 20.16 -7.09
C GLU A 299 -5.97 20.39 -7.98
N GLN A 300 -5.50 19.31 -8.59
CA GLN A 300 -4.55 19.36 -9.68
C GLN A 300 -5.24 19.15 -11.03
N SER A 301 -4.76 19.85 -12.04
CA SER A 301 -5.12 19.67 -13.44
C SER A 301 -4.62 18.32 -13.97
N SER A 302 -5.03 17.98 -15.21
CA SER A 302 -4.51 16.82 -15.94
C SER A 302 -2.99 16.85 -16.13
N ASN A 303 -2.38 18.04 -16.10
CA ASN A 303 -0.93 18.23 -16.16
C ASN A 303 -0.29 18.52 -14.78
N TYR A 304 -0.94 18.12 -13.69
CA TYR A 304 -0.40 18.15 -12.33
C TYR A 304 -0.08 19.56 -11.81
N THR A 305 -0.80 20.58 -12.28
CA THR A 305 -0.69 21.95 -11.78
C THR A 305 -1.86 22.27 -10.88
N ILE A 306 -1.65 23.03 -9.80
CA ILE A 306 -2.75 23.39 -8.89
C ILE A 306 -3.77 24.29 -9.61
N GLU A 307 -5.06 23.94 -9.54
CA GLU A 307 -6.17 24.70 -10.11
C GLU A 307 -6.72 25.68 -9.07
N ILE A 308 -6.43 26.98 -9.23
CA ILE A 308 -7.02 28.07 -8.45
C ILE A 308 -8.24 28.58 -9.23
N THR A 309 -9.45 28.27 -8.77
CA THR A 309 -10.68 28.38 -9.59
C THR A 309 -11.62 29.53 -9.23
N THR A 310 -11.62 30.05 -8.00
CA THR A 310 -12.58 31.11 -7.60
C THR A 310 -11.90 32.45 -7.34
N GLU A 311 -12.67 33.54 -7.42
CA GLU A 311 -12.22 34.87 -6.96
C GLU A 311 -11.99 34.88 -5.44
N ASP A 312 -12.79 34.12 -4.67
CA ASP A 312 -12.59 33.88 -3.23
C ASP A 312 -11.24 33.20 -2.91
N ASP A 313 -10.73 32.32 -3.78
CA ASP A 313 -9.44 31.65 -3.61
C ASP A 313 -8.24 32.61 -3.83
N LYS A 314 -8.47 33.78 -4.43
CA LYS A 314 -7.41 34.78 -4.72
C LYS A 314 -7.18 35.78 -3.59
N GLU A 315 -8.18 36.00 -2.72
CA GLU A 315 -8.08 36.94 -1.59
C GLU A 315 -7.49 36.30 -0.32
N ILE A 316 -7.38 34.97 -0.28
CA ILE A 316 -6.88 34.21 0.87
C ILE A 316 -5.44 33.78 0.62
N ASP A 317 -4.55 33.94 1.60
CA ASP A 317 -3.21 33.34 1.55
C ASP A 317 -3.31 31.82 1.55
N VAL A 318 -3.24 31.22 0.36
CA VAL A 318 -3.28 29.76 0.15
C VAL A 318 -1.95 29.08 0.43
N THR A 319 -0.87 29.83 0.68
CA THR A 319 0.49 29.28 0.84
C THR A 319 0.57 28.19 1.91
N PRO A 320 0.00 28.37 3.12
CA PRO A 320 0.02 27.32 4.15
C PRO A 320 -0.71 26.05 3.68
N ALA A 321 -1.84 26.20 3.00
CA ALA A 321 -2.61 25.07 2.50
C ALA A 321 -1.90 24.32 1.36
N LEU A 322 -1.23 25.05 0.46
CA LEU A 322 -0.38 24.48 -0.58
C LEU A 322 0.78 23.70 0.01
N HIS A 323 1.43 24.24 1.04
CA HIS A 323 2.51 23.55 1.74
C HIS A 323 2.03 22.23 2.36
N LEU A 324 0.89 22.24 3.03
CA LEU A 324 0.29 21.04 3.62
C LEU A 324 -0.09 19.99 2.56
N ASN A 325 -0.67 20.41 1.44
CA ASN A 325 -0.94 19.52 0.30
C ASN A 325 0.34 18.95 -0.29
N GLN A 326 1.41 19.75 -0.40
CA GLN A 326 2.71 19.27 -0.88
C GLN A 326 3.33 18.25 0.08
N MET A 327 3.26 18.47 1.39
CA MET A 327 3.70 17.49 2.40
C MET A 327 2.94 16.18 2.27
N ARG A 328 1.61 16.23 2.13
CA ARG A 328 0.78 15.04 1.94
C ARG A 328 1.13 14.30 0.65
N LEU A 329 1.26 15.00 -0.48
CA LEU A 329 1.62 14.39 -1.76
C LEU A 329 3.01 13.76 -1.71
N SER A 330 3.99 14.45 -1.12
CA SER A 330 5.34 13.92 -0.90
C SER A 330 5.31 12.64 -0.03
N TYR A 331 4.50 12.64 1.02
CA TYR A 331 4.28 11.45 1.85
C TYR A 331 3.70 10.28 1.05
N LEU A 332 2.67 10.53 0.23
CA LEU A 332 2.05 9.49 -0.62
C LEU A 332 3.05 8.96 -1.65
N ASP A 333 3.85 9.83 -2.25
CA ASP A 333 4.91 9.44 -3.18
C ASP A 333 5.94 8.55 -2.43
N ASN A 334 6.43 8.96 -1.27
CA ASN A 334 7.39 8.20 -0.47
C ASN A 334 6.87 6.83 -0.02
N ILE A 335 5.65 6.77 0.54
CA ILE A 335 5.09 5.50 1.00
C ILE A 335 4.75 4.58 -0.17
N SER A 336 4.37 5.13 -1.33
CA SER A 336 4.17 4.34 -2.55
C SER A 336 5.47 3.71 -3.05
N PHE A 337 6.61 4.40 -2.92
CA PHE A 337 7.93 3.84 -3.22
C PHE A 337 8.26 2.64 -2.32
N LEU A 338 8.02 2.79 -1.01
CA LEU A 338 8.23 1.69 -0.06
C LEU A 338 7.37 0.47 -0.42
N HIS A 339 6.06 0.63 -0.64
CA HIS A 339 5.19 -0.47 -1.07
C HIS A 339 5.57 -1.05 -2.44
N ALA A 340 5.99 -0.20 -3.38
CA ALA A 340 6.46 -0.64 -4.70
C ALA A 340 7.74 -1.50 -4.61
N SER A 341 8.60 -1.21 -3.63
CA SER A 341 9.89 -1.89 -3.44
C SER A 341 9.74 -3.40 -3.20
N PHE A 342 8.62 -3.86 -2.63
CA PHE A 342 8.37 -5.29 -2.40
C PHE A 342 8.43 -6.14 -3.67
N THR A 343 8.14 -5.57 -4.83
CA THR A 343 8.04 -6.31 -6.10
C THR A 343 8.60 -5.55 -7.29
N TYR A 344 9.33 -4.46 -7.06
CA TYR A 344 9.76 -3.51 -8.09
C TYR A 344 8.59 -3.03 -8.96
N SER A 345 7.44 -2.80 -8.32
CA SER A 345 6.20 -2.44 -8.99
C SER A 345 6.28 -1.01 -9.56
N PRO A 346 5.95 -0.75 -10.83
CA PRO A 346 5.86 0.62 -11.31
C PRO A 346 4.75 1.38 -10.58
N ILE A 347 4.96 2.69 -10.42
CA ILE A 347 4.02 3.61 -9.78
C ILE A 347 3.39 4.52 -10.83
N LEU A 348 2.06 4.68 -10.76
CA LEU A 348 1.32 5.68 -11.50
C LEU A 348 0.63 6.61 -10.50
N ARG A 349 1.10 7.86 -10.40
CA ARG A 349 0.49 8.86 -9.52
C ARG A 349 -0.51 9.70 -10.32
N LEU A 350 -1.77 9.71 -9.91
CA LEU A 350 -2.84 10.51 -10.54
C LEU A 350 -2.87 11.94 -9.99
N PRO A 351 -3.47 12.90 -10.73
CA PRO A 351 -3.74 14.23 -10.19
C PRO A 351 -4.61 14.16 -8.93
N LEU A 352 -4.30 15.01 -7.94
CA LEU A 352 -5.12 15.21 -6.74
C LEU A 352 -6.48 15.78 -7.11
N ILE A 353 -7.57 15.09 -6.75
CA ILE A 353 -8.94 15.51 -7.04
C ILE A 353 -9.86 15.39 -5.82
N GLY A 354 -11.05 15.98 -5.88
CA GLY A 354 -12.04 15.98 -4.82
C GLY A 354 -13.33 16.70 -5.21
N LYS A 355 -13.37 18.03 -5.07
CA LYS A 355 -14.50 18.91 -5.43
C LYS A 355 -15.14 18.53 -6.79
N SER A 356 -14.34 18.27 -7.81
CA SER A 356 -14.79 17.95 -9.16
C SER A 356 -15.52 16.62 -9.28
N ILE A 357 -15.30 15.66 -8.38
CA ILE A 357 -15.95 14.34 -8.37
C ILE A 357 -16.93 14.14 -7.21
N ASN A 358 -16.85 14.99 -6.16
CA ASN A 358 -17.66 14.89 -4.95
C ASN A 358 -19.16 15.00 -5.23
N ARG A 359 -19.57 15.76 -6.26
CA ARG A 359 -20.98 15.83 -6.66
C ARG A 359 -21.51 14.45 -7.05
N GLU A 360 -20.79 13.72 -7.90
CA GLU A 360 -21.16 12.36 -8.31
C GLU A 360 -21.02 11.37 -7.16
N LEU A 361 -20.01 11.52 -6.30
CA LEU A 361 -19.85 10.67 -5.11
C LEU A 361 -20.96 10.88 -4.07
N SER A 362 -21.52 12.09 -3.96
CA SER A 362 -22.57 12.43 -2.99
C SER A 362 -23.85 11.60 -3.16
N PHE A 363 -24.08 11.04 -4.36
CA PHE A 363 -25.16 10.07 -4.55
C PHE A 363 -24.94 8.84 -3.68
N PHE A 364 -23.71 8.38 -3.47
CA PHE A 364 -23.37 7.19 -2.69
C PHE A 364 -23.22 7.44 -1.18
N LYS A 365 -23.66 8.59 -0.67
CA LYS A 365 -23.60 8.87 0.77
C LYS A 365 -24.40 7.83 1.59
N PRO A 366 -23.96 7.47 2.81
CA PRO A 366 -24.64 6.49 3.64
C PRO A 366 -26.12 6.78 3.90
N SER A 367 -26.51 8.06 4.06
CA SER A 367 -27.91 8.46 4.24
C SER A 367 -28.82 8.14 3.04
N ASN A 368 -28.27 7.86 1.86
CA ASN A 368 -29.05 7.42 0.70
C ASN A 368 -29.21 5.91 0.59
N PHE A 369 -28.52 5.11 1.43
CA PHE A 369 -28.51 3.64 1.34
C PHE A 369 -29.89 2.98 1.31
N PRO A 370 -30.89 3.39 2.12
CA PRO A 370 -32.22 2.79 2.09
C PRO A 370 -32.89 2.87 0.70
N GLN A 371 -32.51 3.84 -0.13
CA GLN A 371 -33.10 4.04 -1.46
C GLN A 371 -32.63 2.98 -2.47
N TYR A 372 -31.47 2.32 -2.23
CA TYR A 372 -30.81 1.40 -3.16
C TYR A 372 -31.28 -0.05 -3.07
N LEU A 373 -32.23 -0.34 -2.18
CA LEU A 373 -32.70 -1.71 -1.93
C LEU A 373 -33.64 -2.24 -3.03
N SER A 374 -34.22 -1.39 -3.88
CA SER A 374 -35.15 -1.80 -4.96
C SER A 374 -34.48 -2.07 -6.32
N ASN A 375 -35.05 -2.98 -7.13
CA ASN A 375 -34.56 -3.31 -8.47
C ASN A 375 -34.55 -2.12 -9.46
N LYS A 376 -35.56 -1.23 -9.41
CA LYS A 376 -35.60 -0.03 -10.25
C LYS A 376 -34.47 0.94 -9.87
N THR A 377 -34.17 1.05 -8.57
CA THR A 377 -33.04 1.88 -8.11
C THR A 377 -31.69 1.27 -8.47
N ARG A 378 -31.53 -0.06 -8.50
CA ARG A 378 -30.28 -0.73 -8.90
C ARG A 378 -29.83 -0.38 -10.33
N LYS A 379 -30.76 -0.30 -11.29
CA LYS A 379 -30.42 0.16 -12.67
C LYS A 379 -29.90 1.60 -12.67
N LYS A 380 -30.53 2.48 -11.90
CA LYS A 380 -30.10 3.88 -11.73
C LYS A 380 -28.72 3.95 -11.08
N LEU A 381 -28.49 3.14 -10.04
CA LEU A 381 -27.22 3.02 -9.34
C LEU A 381 -26.08 2.61 -10.28
N ASN A 382 -26.28 1.58 -11.10
CA ASN A 382 -25.28 1.15 -12.10
C ASN A 382 -24.95 2.27 -13.11
N LYS A 383 -25.96 3.04 -13.55
CA LYS A 383 -25.74 4.20 -14.42
C LYS A 383 -24.94 5.29 -13.69
N THR A 384 -25.20 5.55 -12.42
CA THR A 384 -24.44 6.51 -11.61
C THR A 384 -22.99 6.05 -11.43
N ILE A 385 -22.75 4.77 -11.12
CA ILE A 385 -21.41 4.17 -11.02
C ILE A 385 -20.65 4.32 -12.34
N SER A 386 -21.29 3.97 -13.47
CA SER A 386 -20.68 4.12 -14.80
C SER A 386 -20.36 5.58 -15.16
N ASN A 387 -21.25 6.52 -14.82
CA ASN A 387 -21.03 7.94 -15.03
C ASN A 387 -19.86 8.46 -14.19
N PHE A 388 -19.81 8.07 -12.91
CA PHE A 388 -18.70 8.38 -12.02
C PHE A 388 -17.38 7.83 -12.58
N GLY A 389 -17.36 6.54 -12.95
CA GLY A 389 -16.19 5.87 -13.50
C GLY A 389 -15.62 6.53 -14.76
N ARG A 390 -16.50 6.96 -15.68
CA ARG A 390 -16.11 7.72 -16.88
C ARG A 390 -15.57 9.10 -16.53
N LYS A 391 -16.21 9.80 -15.59
CA LYS A 391 -15.77 11.12 -15.15
C LYS A 391 -14.39 11.05 -14.49
N LEU A 392 -14.18 10.06 -13.63
CA LEU A 392 -12.89 9.81 -12.98
C LEU A 392 -11.80 9.57 -14.03
N ALA A 393 -11.99 8.60 -14.93
CA ALA A 393 -11.01 8.28 -15.98
C ALA A 393 -10.69 9.50 -16.87
N ASN A 394 -11.71 10.21 -17.37
CA ASN A 394 -11.50 11.37 -18.25
C ASN A 394 -10.77 12.54 -17.58
N ARG A 395 -10.90 12.67 -16.26
CA ARG A 395 -10.22 13.74 -15.51
C ARG A 395 -8.78 13.37 -15.17
N THR A 396 -8.49 12.10 -14.91
CA THR A 396 -7.22 11.69 -14.34
C THR A 396 -6.32 10.92 -15.30
N LEU A 397 -6.81 10.41 -16.43
CA LEU A 397 -6.05 9.56 -17.34
C LEU A 397 -6.10 10.05 -18.80
N SER A 398 -4.91 10.14 -19.41
CA SER A 398 -4.75 10.23 -20.86
C SER A 398 -5.16 8.92 -21.55
N GLU A 399 -5.48 9.00 -22.85
CA GLU A 399 -5.78 7.82 -23.66
C GLU A 399 -4.61 6.83 -23.70
N LYS A 400 -3.36 7.33 -23.76
CA LYS A 400 -2.15 6.49 -23.74
C LYS A 400 -2.07 5.68 -22.46
N ILE A 401 -2.23 6.30 -21.29
CA ILE A 401 -2.21 5.59 -20.01
C ILE A 401 -3.39 4.61 -19.90
N GLN A 402 -4.59 4.98 -20.34
CA GLN A 402 -5.73 4.07 -20.38
C GLN A 402 -5.41 2.81 -21.19
N ASN A 403 -4.75 2.95 -22.35
CA ASN A 403 -4.31 1.83 -23.17
C ASN A 403 -3.23 0.99 -22.49
N VAL A 404 -2.26 1.62 -21.82
CA VAL A 404 -1.23 0.91 -21.03
C VAL A 404 -1.89 0.07 -19.95
N ILE A 405 -2.77 0.65 -19.12
CA ILE A 405 -3.48 -0.08 -18.06
C ILE A 405 -4.28 -1.24 -18.68
N LYS A 406 -5.03 -0.99 -19.76
CA LYS A 406 -5.86 -2.01 -20.41
C LYS A 406 -5.08 -3.23 -20.91
N LEU A 407 -3.86 -3.03 -21.41
CA LEU A 407 -3.06 -4.09 -22.05
C LEU A 407 -2.06 -4.74 -21.10
N ARG A 408 -1.79 -4.12 -19.95
CA ARG A 408 -0.80 -4.58 -19.00
C ARG A 408 -1.35 -5.76 -18.19
N ASP A 409 -0.71 -6.92 -18.33
CA ASP A 409 -1.01 -8.14 -17.58
C ASP A 409 -0.44 -8.10 -16.16
N SER A 410 -1.04 -7.27 -15.30
CA SER A 410 -0.67 -7.08 -13.89
C SER A 410 -1.89 -6.88 -13.00
N GLN A 411 -1.75 -7.20 -11.71
CA GLN A 411 -2.69 -6.72 -10.67
C GLN A 411 -2.49 -5.23 -10.42
N ILE A 412 -3.46 -4.58 -9.76
CA ILE A 412 -3.41 -3.15 -9.42
C ILE A 412 -3.59 -2.98 -7.92
N VAL A 413 -2.62 -2.34 -7.26
CA VAL A 413 -2.71 -1.96 -5.86
C VAL A 413 -2.94 -0.46 -5.79
N VAL A 414 -4.06 -0.03 -5.22
CA VAL A 414 -4.45 1.38 -5.23
C VAL A 414 -4.23 2.01 -3.86
N ILE A 415 -3.46 3.10 -3.78
CA ILE A 415 -3.38 3.95 -2.60
C ILE A 415 -4.37 5.10 -2.80
N SER A 416 -5.58 4.98 -2.23
CA SER A 416 -6.64 5.97 -2.38
C SER A 416 -7.86 5.68 -1.50
N ASP A 417 -8.61 6.73 -1.19
CA ASP A 417 -9.98 6.66 -0.66
C ASP A 417 -11.08 6.64 -1.74
N ILE A 418 -10.75 6.96 -3.00
CA ILE A 418 -11.69 6.94 -4.14
C ILE A 418 -11.97 5.49 -4.57
N PRO A 419 -13.21 5.14 -4.96
CA PRO A 419 -13.54 3.84 -5.55
C PRO A 419 -13.00 3.70 -6.99
N VAL A 420 -11.68 3.53 -7.13
CA VAL A 420 -10.99 3.37 -8.42
C VAL A 420 -11.40 2.08 -9.13
N GLU A 421 -11.93 1.10 -8.41
CA GLU A 421 -12.53 -0.12 -8.98
C GLU A 421 -13.67 0.16 -9.96
N TRP A 422 -14.31 1.34 -9.83
CA TRP A 422 -15.37 1.81 -10.71
C TRP A 422 -14.86 2.63 -11.90
N MET A 423 -13.58 3.00 -11.91
CA MET A 423 -12.95 3.73 -13.01
C MET A 423 -13.18 2.99 -14.32
N ASN A 424 -13.66 3.71 -15.34
CA ASN A 424 -14.05 3.09 -16.60
C ASN A 424 -12.89 3.19 -17.60
N ILE A 425 -12.35 2.04 -17.99
CA ILE A 425 -11.30 1.93 -19.01
C ILE A 425 -11.84 1.09 -20.16
N GLY A 426 -11.87 1.65 -21.36
CA GLY A 426 -12.41 0.96 -22.55
C GLY A 426 -13.88 0.56 -22.45
N GLY A 427 -14.69 1.31 -21.69
CA GLY A 427 -16.11 1.02 -21.49
C GLY A 427 -16.43 0.13 -20.28
N ILE A 428 -15.43 -0.48 -19.66
CA ILE A 428 -15.60 -1.50 -18.61
C ILE A 428 -15.02 -0.97 -17.28
N PRO A 429 -15.70 -1.16 -16.13
CA PRO A 429 -15.12 -0.82 -14.83
C PRO A 429 -13.87 -1.67 -14.53
N LEU A 430 -12.87 -1.06 -13.91
CA LEU A 430 -11.56 -1.67 -13.70
C LEU A 430 -11.63 -3.04 -13.00
N SER A 431 -12.48 -3.17 -11.99
CA SER A 431 -12.65 -4.43 -11.22
C SER A 431 -13.10 -5.65 -12.05
N PHE A 432 -13.71 -5.44 -13.23
CA PHE A 432 -14.08 -6.55 -14.13
C PHE A 432 -12.93 -7.02 -15.03
N THR A 433 -11.89 -6.20 -15.20
CA THR A 433 -10.78 -6.47 -16.12
C THR A 433 -9.49 -6.78 -15.39
N HIS A 434 -9.28 -6.18 -14.22
CA HIS A 434 -8.06 -6.30 -13.43
C HIS A 434 -8.38 -6.68 -12.00
N ASP A 435 -7.47 -7.43 -11.39
CA ASP A 435 -7.47 -7.67 -9.95
C ASP A 435 -7.05 -6.39 -9.24
N VAL A 436 -7.93 -5.83 -8.44
CA VAL A 436 -7.71 -4.54 -7.77
C VAL A 436 -7.86 -4.71 -6.27
N CYS A 437 -6.86 -4.27 -5.51
CA CYS A 437 -6.97 -4.07 -4.07
C CYS A 437 -6.62 -2.64 -3.68
N ARG A 438 -6.92 -2.28 -2.42
CA ARG A 438 -6.72 -0.92 -1.90
C ARG A 438 -5.90 -0.93 -0.62
N LEU A 439 -5.01 0.05 -0.55
CA LEU A 439 -4.44 0.58 0.68
C LEU A 439 -5.18 1.88 0.99
N PRO A 440 -5.97 1.93 2.09
CA PRO A 440 -6.74 3.12 2.45
C PRO A 440 -5.81 4.32 2.63
N GLU A 441 -6.19 5.46 2.06
CA GLU A 441 -5.38 6.68 2.21
C GLU A 441 -5.60 7.28 3.60
N THR A 442 -6.84 7.29 4.07
CA THR A 442 -7.18 7.83 5.39
C THR A 442 -7.35 6.69 6.42
N SER A 443 -6.69 6.72 7.57
CA SER A 443 -5.71 7.73 8.03
C SER A 443 -4.31 7.52 7.44
N LEU A 444 -3.59 8.60 7.13
CA LEU A 444 -2.27 8.52 6.49
C LEU A 444 -1.28 7.63 7.27
N HIS A 445 -1.32 7.65 8.61
CA HIS A 445 -0.44 6.83 9.47
C HIS A 445 -0.58 5.31 9.24
N GLY A 446 -1.73 4.84 8.74
CA GLY A 446 -1.99 3.41 8.53
C GLY A 446 -1.13 2.79 7.43
N LEU A 447 -0.73 3.56 6.42
CA LEU A 447 0.04 3.07 5.28
C LEU A 447 1.45 2.62 5.67
N MET A 448 2.07 3.31 6.63
CA MET A 448 3.39 2.92 7.17
C MET A 448 3.29 1.68 8.05
N SER A 449 2.24 1.58 8.88
CA SER A 449 2.00 0.38 9.69
C SER A 449 1.83 -0.86 8.80
N LEU A 450 1.03 -0.74 7.73
CA LEU A 450 0.85 -1.79 6.74
C LEU A 450 2.16 -2.19 6.05
N TYR A 451 3.01 -1.22 5.71
CA TYR A 451 4.33 -1.50 5.16
C TYR A 451 5.18 -2.32 6.15
N SER A 452 5.30 -1.85 7.39
CA SER A 452 6.11 -2.52 8.42
C SER A 452 5.60 -3.95 8.67
N SER A 453 4.28 -4.15 8.81
CA SER A 453 3.72 -5.49 9.04
C SER A 453 4.00 -6.45 7.88
N ASN A 454 3.82 -6.00 6.63
CA ASN A 454 4.10 -6.80 5.44
C ASN A 454 5.60 -7.06 5.24
N ARG A 455 6.47 -6.17 5.73
CA ARG A 455 7.92 -6.34 5.65
C ARG A 455 8.44 -7.39 6.63
N GLU A 456 7.90 -7.43 7.84
CA GLU A 456 8.34 -8.37 8.88
C GLU A 456 7.83 -9.80 8.64
N THR A 457 6.64 -9.91 8.04
CA THR A 457 5.92 -11.19 8.01
C THR A 457 5.24 -11.44 6.67
N THR A 458 5.38 -12.67 6.17
CA THR A 458 4.61 -13.16 5.02
C THR A 458 3.51 -14.09 5.49
N PHE A 459 2.29 -13.89 4.99
CA PHE A 459 1.18 -14.82 5.21
C PHE A 459 1.01 -15.77 4.01
N VAL A 460 1.12 -17.06 4.27
CA VAL A 460 0.85 -18.13 3.30
C VAL A 460 -0.50 -18.75 3.60
N VAL A 461 -1.32 -18.92 2.56
CA VAL A 461 -2.62 -19.59 2.68
C VAL A 461 -2.38 -21.11 2.73
N ASP A 462 -2.51 -21.69 3.93
CA ASP A 462 -2.34 -23.13 4.14
C ASP A 462 -3.40 -23.97 3.40
N GLU A 463 -3.06 -25.21 3.04
CA GLU A 463 -3.99 -26.16 2.39
C GLU A 463 -5.26 -26.43 3.22
N ASP A 464 -5.17 -26.31 4.55
CA ASP A 464 -6.26 -26.51 5.50
C ASP A 464 -6.96 -25.21 5.94
N ILE A 465 -6.75 -24.08 5.24
CA ILE A 465 -7.32 -22.76 5.55
C ILE A 465 -8.82 -22.79 5.86
N VAL A 466 -9.58 -23.65 5.15
CA VAL A 466 -11.02 -23.80 5.36
C VAL A 466 -11.35 -24.30 6.78
N LYS A 467 -10.55 -25.22 7.33
CA LYS A 467 -10.70 -25.70 8.72
C LYS A 467 -10.35 -24.66 9.77
N LYS A 468 -9.50 -23.70 9.37
CA LYS A 468 -9.10 -22.52 10.14
C LYS A 468 -10.01 -21.31 9.89
N THR A 469 -11.12 -21.49 9.17
CA THR A 469 -12.09 -20.42 8.87
C THR A 469 -13.21 -20.39 9.91
N LEU A 470 -13.53 -19.20 10.41
CA LEU A 470 -14.65 -18.93 11.32
C LEU A 470 -15.68 -18.03 10.64
N VAL A 471 -16.91 -18.51 10.53
CA VAL A 471 -18.08 -17.73 10.10
C VAL A 471 -18.82 -17.26 11.35
N ILE A 472 -18.98 -15.95 11.50
CA ILE A 472 -19.68 -15.32 12.61
C ILE A 472 -21.05 -14.85 12.14
N PHE A 473 -22.10 -15.44 12.70
CA PHE A 473 -23.47 -14.97 12.57
C PHE A 473 -23.74 -13.92 13.63
N GLY A 474 -23.80 -12.65 13.22
CA GLY A 474 -24.02 -11.51 14.10
C GLY A 474 -25.48 -11.07 14.23
N CYS A 475 -26.42 -11.72 13.53
CA CYS A 475 -27.83 -11.33 13.48
C CYS A 475 -28.74 -12.58 13.50
N GLN A 476 -29.96 -12.45 14.06
CA GLN A 476 -31.00 -13.50 14.10
C GLN A 476 -32.29 -13.08 13.37
N GLU A 477 -32.23 -12.08 12.51
CA GLU A 477 -33.39 -11.69 11.70
C GLU A 477 -33.78 -12.79 10.71
N ALA A 478 -35.06 -12.86 10.37
CA ALA A 478 -35.61 -13.92 9.51
C ALA A 478 -34.92 -13.98 8.14
N GLU A 479 -34.52 -12.82 7.59
CA GLU A 479 -33.81 -12.70 6.32
C GLU A 479 -32.45 -13.40 6.34
N PHE A 480 -31.73 -13.32 7.45
CA PHE A 480 -30.44 -14.02 7.64
C PHE A 480 -30.64 -15.49 8.01
N THR A 481 -31.58 -15.78 8.90
CA THR A 481 -31.75 -17.12 9.50
C THR A 481 -31.98 -18.19 8.45
N LYS A 482 -32.74 -17.89 7.39
CA LYS A 482 -32.95 -18.80 6.26
C LYS A 482 -31.63 -19.27 5.63
N TRP A 483 -30.72 -18.33 5.39
CA TRP A 483 -29.43 -18.63 4.80
C TRP A 483 -28.46 -19.24 5.81
N GLN A 484 -28.47 -18.78 7.06
CA GLN A 484 -27.66 -19.36 8.13
C GLN A 484 -27.91 -20.87 8.29
N LEU A 485 -29.18 -21.30 8.25
CA LEU A 485 -29.53 -22.73 8.25
C LEU A 485 -28.94 -23.48 7.05
N PHE A 486 -28.98 -22.88 5.87
CA PHE A 486 -28.36 -23.46 4.67
C PHE A 486 -26.83 -23.59 4.84
N ILE A 487 -26.16 -22.58 5.40
CA ILE A 487 -24.72 -22.60 5.65
C ILE A 487 -24.35 -23.65 6.71
N GLU A 488 -25.13 -23.78 7.78
CA GLU A 488 -24.96 -24.80 8.82
C GLU A 488 -25.00 -26.23 8.27
N GLN A 489 -25.92 -26.50 7.33
CA GLN A 489 -26.05 -27.83 6.71
C GLN A 489 -24.78 -28.25 5.95
N HIS A 490 -24.00 -27.30 5.43
CA HIS A 490 -22.78 -27.55 4.65
C HIS A 490 -21.50 -27.40 5.49
N GLN A 491 -21.61 -27.09 6.78
CA GLN A 491 -20.47 -26.86 7.66
C GLN A 491 -19.53 -28.06 7.70
N ASN A 492 -20.06 -29.26 7.93
CA ASN A 492 -19.26 -30.49 8.05
C ASN A 492 -18.66 -30.94 6.72
N GLU A 493 -19.41 -30.75 5.62
CA GLU A 493 -18.97 -31.13 4.28
C GLU A 493 -17.78 -30.27 3.81
N ILE A 494 -17.85 -28.96 4.06
CA ILE A 494 -16.82 -28.02 3.63
C ILE A 494 -15.68 -27.93 4.66
N GLY A 495 -16.01 -27.98 5.95
CA GLY A 495 -15.05 -28.11 7.06
C GLY A 495 -14.76 -26.82 7.85
N PHE A 496 -15.52 -25.74 7.65
CA PHE A 496 -15.35 -24.48 8.40
C PHE A 496 -16.07 -24.50 9.76
N LYS A 497 -15.84 -23.48 10.59
CA LYS A 497 -16.48 -23.33 11.91
C LYS A 497 -17.51 -22.22 11.89
N ILE A 498 -18.59 -22.37 12.65
CA ILE A 498 -19.65 -21.36 12.81
C ILE A 498 -19.74 -20.93 14.27
N ALA A 499 -19.91 -19.63 14.50
CA ALA A 499 -20.24 -19.05 15.79
C ALA A 499 -21.48 -18.14 15.68
N LYS A 500 -22.46 -18.34 16.55
CA LYS A 500 -23.61 -17.43 16.71
C LYS A 500 -23.29 -16.47 17.84
N CYS A 501 -23.05 -15.21 17.50
CA CYS A 501 -22.65 -14.19 18.47
C CYS A 501 -23.78 -13.17 18.64
N GLN A 502 -24.08 -12.78 19.88
CA GLN A 502 -25.09 -11.75 20.19
C GLN A 502 -24.49 -10.55 20.92
N SER A 503 -23.19 -10.62 21.26
CA SER A 503 -22.41 -9.53 21.86
C SER A 503 -20.97 -9.53 21.33
N ILE A 504 -20.28 -8.40 21.49
CA ILE A 504 -18.84 -8.24 21.22
C ILE A 504 -18.03 -9.23 22.08
N SER A 505 -18.48 -9.49 23.31
CA SER A 505 -17.84 -10.46 24.21
C SER A 505 -17.90 -11.89 23.66
N ASP A 506 -18.99 -12.27 22.97
CA ASP A 506 -19.07 -13.56 22.28
C ASP A 506 -18.07 -13.65 21.15
N VAL A 507 -17.95 -12.59 20.33
CA VAL A 507 -17.00 -12.54 19.22
C VAL A 507 -15.59 -12.73 19.74
N LYS A 508 -15.19 -11.97 20.76
CA LYS A 508 -13.88 -12.08 21.40
C LYS A 508 -13.62 -13.52 21.85
N ARG A 509 -14.54 -14.10 22.62
CA ARG A 509 -14.40 -15.47 23.15
C ARG A 509 -14.21 -16.51 22.04
N GLU A 510 -15.01 -16.45 20.98
CA GLU A 510 -14.92 -17.43 19.90
C GLU A 510 -13.65 -17.24 19.05
N VAL A 511 -13.21 -16.00 18.83
CA VAL A 511 -11.94 -15.72 18.13
C VAL A 511 -10.74 -16.21 18.95
N GLU A 512 -10.70 -15.92 20.26
CA GLU A 512 -9.63 -16.39 21.16
C GLU A 512 -9.57 -17.92 21.25
N LYS A 513 -10.74 -18.57 21.28
CA LYS A 513 -10.87 -20.04 21.33
C LYS A 513 -10.45 -20.71 20.03
N ILE A 514 -10.85 -20.15 18.88
CA ILE A 514 -10.67 -20.78 17.57
C ILE A 514 -9.32 -20.43 16.94
N ARG A 515 -8.80 -19.22 17.22
CA ARG A 515 -7.62 -18.62 16.57
C ARG A 515 -7.66 -18.77 15.04
N PRO A 516 -8.72 -18.24 14.40
CA PRO A 516 -8.94 -18.45 12.98
C PRO A 516 -7.86 -17.77 12.12
N SER A 517 -7.57 -18.36 10.97
CA SER A 517 -6.76 -17.72 9.93
C SER A 517 -7.61 -16.90 8.96
N PHE A 518 -8.91 -17.15 8.93
CA PHE A 518 -9.89 -16.43 8.13
C PHE A 518 -11.19 -16.23 8.91
N ILE A 519 -11.67 -14.99 9.01
CA ILE A 519 -12.98 -14.69 9.61
C ILE A 519 -13.92 -14.13 8.54
N ILE A 520 -15.15 -14.65 8.52
CA ILE A 520 -16.27 -14.10 7.75
C ILE A 520 -17.29 -13.56 8.74
N PHE A 521 -17.61 -12.27 8.65
CA PHE A 521 -18.73 -11.66 9.38
C PHE A 521 -19.97 -11.65 8.50
N ASP A 522 -21.03 -12.32 8.92
CA ASP A 522 -22.36 -12.31 8.28
C ASP A 522 -23.35 -11.58 9.19
N CYS A 523 -23.51 -10.28 8.95
CA CYS A 523 -24.31 -9.39 9.77
C CYS A 523 -24.65 -8.08 9.06
N HIS A 524 -25.40 -7.21 9.74
CA HIS A 524 -25.60 -5.83 9.29
C HIS A 524 -24.34 -4.99 9.50
N GLY A 525 -24.08 -4.10 8.55
CA GLY A 525 -23.08 -3.04 8.71
C GLY A 525 -23.77 -1.69 8.87
N GLY A 526 -23.03 -0.70 9.37
CA GLY A 526 -23.53 0.66 9.55
C GLY A 526 -22.44 1.71 9.48
N PHE A 527 -22.88 2.97 9.41
CA PHE A 527 -22.03 4.15 9.40
C PHE A 527 -22.49 5.15 10.46
N ASP A 528 -21.55 5.73 11.19
CA ASP A 528 -21.77 6.74 12.21
C ASP A 528 -21.31 8.11 11.68
N GLU A 529 -22.26 8.96 11.32
CA GLU A 529 -22.00 10.31 10.77
C GLU A 529 -21.32 11.27 11.77
N SER A 530 -21.37 10.96 13.07
CA SER A 530 -20.74 11.81 14.10
C SER A 530 -19.24 11.57 14.19
N THR A 531 -18.80 10.34 13.93
CA THR A 531 -17.40 9.92 14.00
C THR A 531 -16.78 9.65 12.62
N ASN A 532 -17.59 9.72 11.54
CA ASN A 532 -17.20 9.38 10.18
C ASN A 532 -16.57 7.97 10.07
N SER A 533 -17.09 7.03 10.85
CA SER A 533 -16.60 5.65 10.97
C SER A 533 -17.68 4.62 10.65
N SER A 534 -17.26 3.44 10.18
CA SER A 534 -18.17 2.29 9.98
C SER A 534 -18.09 1.30 11.13
N PHE A 535 -19.12 0.48 11.29
CA PHE A 535 -19.23 -0.52 12.34
C PHE A 535 -20.02 -1.75 11.87
N LEU A 536 -19.94 -2.85 12.63
CA LEU A 536 -20.74 -4.06 12.43
C LEU A 536 -21.74 -4.22 13.57
N TYR A 537 -22.94 -4.71 13.27
CA TYR A 537 -23.89 -5.10 14.31
C TYR A 537 -23.62 -6.55 14.75
N ILE A 538 -23.54 -6.76 16.06
CA ILE A 538 -23.48 -8.07 16.71
C ILE A 538 -24.61 -8.11 17.74
N GLY A 539 -25.70 -8.80 17.42
CA GLY A 539 -26.95 -8.65 18.17
C GLY A 539 -27.41 -7.19 18.15
N SER A 540 -27.52 -6.58 19.33
CA SER A 540 -27.85 -5.16 19.50
C SER A 540 -26.61 -4.25 19.64
N GLU A 541 -25.41 -4.81 19.76
CA GLU A 541 -24.18 -4.06 19.96
C GLU A 541 -23.56 -3.61 18.63
N LYS A 542 -22.87 -2.46 18.66
CA LYS A 542 -22.10 -1.94 17.54
C LYS A 542 -20.63 -2.25 17.78
N LEU A 543 -20.09 -3.25 17.09
CA LEU A 543 -18.65 -3.53 17.05
C LEU A 543 -17.96 -2.43 16.24
N LYS A 544 -17.26 -1.52 16.92
CA LYS A 544 -16.51 -0.41 16.32
C LYS A 544 -15.01 -0.74 16.21
N GLY A 545 -14.25 0.13 15.53
CA GLY A 545 -12.80 -0.02 15.40
C GLY A 545 -12.06 -0.14 16.74
N ASP A 546 -12.40 0.71 17.72
CA ASP A 546 -11.78 0.68 19.04
C ASP A 546 -12.04 -0.65 19.78
N ASP A 547 -13.22 -1.24 19.57
CA ASP A 547 -13.55 -2.54 20.15
C ASP A 547 -12.70 -3.66 19.55
N ILE A 548 -12.43 -3.62 18.24
CA ILE A 548 -11.55 -4.58 17.55
C ILE A 548 -10.14 -4.51 18.14
N VAL A 549 -9.59 -3.30 18.24
CA VAL A 549 -8.23 -3.05 18.76
C VAL A 549 -8.13 -3.48 20.21
N LYS A 550 -9.06 -3.02 21.07
CA LYS A 550 -9.06 -3.31 22.50
C LYS A 550 -9.23 -4.79 22.81
N ASN A 551 -10.02 -5.52 22.02
CA ASN A 551 -10.33 -6.92 22.27
C ASN A 551 -9.44 -7.89 21.47
N GLY A 552 -8.51 -7.40 20.64
CA GLY A 552 -7.63 -8.25 19.83
C GLY A 552 -8.40 -9.15 18.85
N ILE A 553 -9.47 -8.64 18.25
CA ILE A 553 -10.30 -9.40 17.30
C ILE A 553 -9.57 -9.43 15.96
N VAL A 554 -8.75 -10.46 15.73
CA VAL A 554 -7.88 -10.55 14.55
C VAL A 554 -7.95 -11.90 13.86
N ALA A 555 -7.84 -11.86 12.53
CA ALA A 555 -7.35 -12.94 11.70
C ALA A 555 -6.59 -12.34 10.51
N PRO A 556 -5.62 -13.06 9.91
CA PRO A 556 -4.92 -12.63 8.70
C PRO A 556 -5.86 -12.24 7.56
N LEU A 557 -6.94 -12.99 7.37
CA LEU A 557 -7.95 -12.72 6.36
C LEU A 557 -9.28 -12.36 7.03
N ILE A 558 -9.91 -11.28 6.58
CA ILE A 558 -11.23 -10.83 7.03
C ILE A 558 -12.14 -10.63 5.83
N PHE A 559 -13.37 -11.13 5.90
CA PHE A 559 -14.41 -10.89 4.89
C PHE A 559 -15.67 -10.34 5.57
N LEU A 560 -16.04 -9.11 5.22
CA LEU A 560 -17.19 -8.43 5.78
C LEU A 560 -18.40 -8.60 4.85
N SER A 561 -19.20 -9.63 5.07
CA SER A 561 -20.52 -9.79 4.44
C SER A 561 -21.54 -8.91 5.16
N ALA A 562 -21.34 -7.60 5.03
CA ALA A 562 -22.12 -6.56 5.69
C ALA A 562 -22.20 -5.31 4.82
N CYS A 563 -23.28 -4.54 4.95
CA CYS A 563 -23.53 -3.33 4.15
C CYS A 563 -22.65 -2.15 4.56
N GLY A 564 -22.09 -1.42 3.59
CA GLY A 564 -21.49 -0.10 3.83
C GLY A 564 -20.33 -0.09 4.80
N THR A 565 -19.48 -1.12 4.78
CA THR A 565 -18.34 -1.22 5.70
C THR A 565 -17.14 -0.34 5.30
N ALA A 566 -17.11 0.15 4.06
CA ALA A 566 -16.17 1.18 3.61
C ALA A 566 -16.83 2.19 2.64
N PRO A 567 -17.79 3.01 3.08
CA PRO A 567 -18.51 3.92 2.18
C PRO A 567 -17.60 4.90 1.44
N THR A 568 -17.95 5.26 0.21
CA THR A 568 -17.09 6.06 -0.69
C THR A 568 -17.28 7.57 -0.54
N TYR A 569 -18.05 8.02 0.45
CA TYR A 569 -18.34 9.42 0.69
C TYR A 569 -18.39 9.71 2.19
N GLY A 570 -17.54 10.62 2.66
CA GLY A 570 -17.51 11.10 4.04
C GLY A 570 -16.93 10.13 5.08
N THR A 571 -16.45 8.96 4.66
CA THR A 571 -15.82 8.01 5.59
C THR A 571 -14.35 8.36 5.79
N MET A 572 -13.93 8.48 7.04
CA MET A 572 -12.53 8.78 7.41
C MET A 572 -11.86 7.59 8.09
N ASN A 573 -12.62 6.80 8.86
CA ASN A 573 -12.08 5.64 9.54
C ASN A 573 -12.96 4.40 9.31
N PRO A 574 -12.85 3.75 8.13
CA PRO A 574 -13.56 2.50 7.89
C PRO A 574 -13.09 1.43 8.88
N ILE A 575 -13.99 0.56 9.32
CA ILE A 575 -13.71 -0.54 10.26
C ILE A 575 -12.57 -1.46 9.79
N ALA A 576 -12.31 -1.53 8.48
CA ALA A 576 -11.17 -2.25 7.91
C ALA A 576 -9.83 -1.76 8.46
N ASN A 577 -9.66 -0.46 8.73
CA ASN A 577 -8.43 0.10 9.30
C ASN A 577 -8.11 -0.51 10.67
N ALA A 578 -9.11 -0.77 11.50
CA ALA A 578 -8.92 -1.39 12.80
C ALA A 578 -8.44 -2.84 12.69
N PHE A 579 -8.94 -3.60 11.70
CA PHE A 579 -8.45 -4.95 11.43
C PHE A 579 -6.99 -4.95 10.96
N PHE A 580 -6.60 -4.00 10.09
CA PHE A 580 -5.20 -3.84 9.70
C PHE A 580 -4.31 -3.50 10.90
N GLN A 581 -4.78 -2.61 11.79
CA GLN A 581 -4.03 -2.22 13.00
C GLN A 581 -3.75 -3.41 13.94
N VAL A 582 -4.64 -4.39 14.00
CA VAL A 582 -4.43 -5.60 14.82
C VAL A 582 -3.74 -6.75 14.09
N GLY A 583 -3.36 -6.57 12.81
CA GLY A 583 -2.55 -7.54 12.06
C GLY A 583 -3.28 -8.33 10.97
N ALA A 584 -4.42 -7.88 10.48
CA ALA A 584 -5.00 -8.44 9.26
C ALA A 584 -4.14 -8.06 8.03
N TYR A 585 -4.00 -8.97 7.07
CA TYR A 585 -3.33 -8.70 5.78
C TYR A 585 -4.32 -8.28 4.70
N SER A 586 -5.57 -8.76 4.78
CA SER A 586 -6.60 -8.47 3.80
C SER A 586 -7.97 -8.38 4.46
N VAL A 587 -8.69 -7.31 4.14
CA VAL A 587 -10.08 -7.10 4.55
C VAL A 587 -10.94 -6.88 3.31
N THR A 588 -11.90 -7.77 3.06
CA THR A 588 -12.91 -7.55 2.02
C THR A 588 -14.07 -6.76 2.61
N SER A 589 -14.37 -5.60 2.03
CA SER A 589 -15.40 -4.67 2.51
C SER A 589 -16.42 -4.33 1.42
N THR A 590 -17.44 -3.53 1.76
CA THR A 590 -18.47 -3.10 0.82
C THR A 590 -18.61 -1.58 0.80
N PHE A 591 -18.70 -1.01 -0.41
CA PHE A 591 -18.96 0.42 -0.62
C PHE A 591 -20.44 0.77 -0.44
N LEU A 592 -21.32 -0.15 -0.83
CA LEU A 592 -22.76 0.05 -0.96
C LEU A 592 -23.52 -1.07 -0.25
N PRO A 593 -24.81 -0.89 0.02
CA PRO A 593 -25.65 -1.95 0.55
C PRO A 593 -25.65 -3.18 -0.36
N ILE A 594 -25.53 -4.35 0.25
CA ILE A 594 -25.64 -5.66 -0.38
C ILE A 594 -26.90 -6.37 0.14
N SER A 595 -27.57 -7.16 -0.71
CA SER A 595 -28.67 -8.00 -0.21
C SER A 595 -28.12 -9.23 0.49
N VAL A 596 -28.79 -9.66 1.57
CA VAL A 596 -28.43 -10.87 2.35
C VAL A 596 -28.20 -12.07 1.42
N ASP A 597 -29.15 -12.35 0.52
CA ASP A 597 -29.05 -13.44 -0.47
C ASP A 597 -27.73 -13.43 -1.27
N ASN A 598 -27.31 -12.26 -1.74
CA ASN A 598 -26.12 -12.14 -2.58
C ASN A 598 -24.83 -12.17 -1.73
N GLY A 599 -24.85 -11.53 -0.55
CA GLY A 599 -23.75 -11.57 0.40
C GLY A 599 -23.45 -12.98 0.88
N THR A 600 -24.49 -13.68 1.35
CA THR A 600 -24.36 -15.05 1.85
C THR A 600 -23.94 -16.02 0.75
N MET A 601 -24.56 -15.96 -0.42
CA MET A 601 -24.18 -16.82 -1.54
C MET A 601 -22.73 -16.56 -2.01
N LEU A 602 -22.28 -15.31 -1.98
CA LEU A 602 -20.90 -14.97 -2.36
C LEU A 602 -19.88 -15.60 -1.43
N TYR A 603 -20.01 -15.43 -0.11
CA TYR A 603 -19.05 -16.02 0.81
C TYR A 603 -19.18 -17.55 0.87
N PHE A 604 -20.38 -18.11 0.67
CA PHE A 604 -20.54 -19.56 0.55
C PHE A 604 -19.77 -20.12 -0.65
N ARG A 605 -19.91 -19.49 -1.82
CA ARG A 605 -19.15 -19.86 -3.02
C ARG A 605 -17.64 -19.69 -2.82
N LEU A 606 -17.24 -18.66 -2.08
CA LEU A 606 -15.85 -18.47 -1.66
C LEU A 606 -15.36 -19.67 -0.85
N LEU A 607 -16.09 -20.10 0.18
CA LEU A 607 -15.73 -21.26 1.00
C LEU A 607 -15.60 -22.55 0.18
N VAL A 608 -16.57 -22.82 -0.71
CA VAL A 608 -16.55 -24.00 -1.60
C VAL A 608 -15.34 -23.97 -2.53
N LYS A 609 -15.08 -22.82 -3.19
CA LYS A 609 -13.93 -22.68 -4.09
C LYS A 609 -12.60 -22.70 -3.35
N LEU A 610 -12.55 -22.16 -2.13
CA LEU A 610 -11.35 -22.13 -1.30
C LEU A 610 -10.90 -23.55 -0.94
N LYS A 611 -11.84 -24.47 -0.66
CA LYS A 611 -11.53 -25.89 -0.38
C LYS A 611 -10.71 -26.52 -1.51
N SER A 612 -11.07 -26.26 -2.77
CA SER A 612 -10.34 -26.78 -3.93
C SER A 612 -9.08 -25.96 -4.24
N ALA A 613 -9.16 -24.63 -4.19
CA ALA A 613 -8.05 -23.74 -4.53
C ALA A 613 -6.90 -23.75 -3.50
N ALA A 614 -7.17 -24.13 -2.24
CA ALA A 614 -6.12 -24.32 -1.25
C ALA A 614 -5.33 -25.62 -1.47
N GLN A 615 -5.95 -26.63 -2.08
CA GLN A 615 -5.33 -27.94 -2.36
C GLN A 615 -4.68 -28.00 -3.76
N ASN A 616 -4.98 -27.03 -4.62
CA ASN A 616 -4.48 -26.97 -5.99
C ASN A 616 -3.95 -25.57 -6.25
N VAL A 617 -2.70 -25.44 -6.70
CA VAL A 617 -2.09 -24.14 -6.99
C VAL A 617 -2.69 -23.56 -8.28
N ILE A 618 -3.88 -22.96 -8.16
CA ILE A 618 -4.65 -22.39 -9.28
C ILE A 618 -4.44 -20.88 -9.38
N HIS A 619 -4.29 -20.19 -8.24
CA HIS A 619 -4.16 -18.73 -8.15
C HIS A 619 -2.81 -18.38 -7.52
N LYS A 620 -2.19 -17.28 -7.96
CA LYS A 620 -0.90 -16.80 -7.43
C LYS A 620 -1.02 -16.29 -6.00
N ASN A 621 -2.12 -15.61 -5.68
CA ASN A 621 -2.34 -14.99 -4.38
C ASN A 621 -3.82 -14.85 -4.02
N TRP A 622 -4.07 -14.39 -2.80
CA TRP A 622 -5.42 -14.20 -2.26
C TRP A 622 -6.28 -13.23 -3.09
N LEU A 623 -5.67 -12.14 -3.61
CA LEU A 623 -6.38 -11.16 -4.42
C LEU A 623 -6.94 -11.79 -5.70
N GLU A 624 -6.11 -12.55 -6.42
CA GLU A 624 -6.52 -13.25 -7.64
C GLU A 624 -7.67 -14.23 -7.37
N PHE A 625 -7.58 -14.97 -6.26
CA PHE A 625 -8.64 -15.88 -5.82
C PHE A 625 -9.97 -15.14 -5.54
N VAL A 626 -9.94 -14.09 -4.72
CA VAL A 626 -11.15 -13.32 -4.38
C VAL A 626 -11.76 -12.67 -5.63
N CYS A 627 -10.93 -12.07 -6.48
CA CYS A 627 -11.39 -11.47 -7.74
C CYS A 627 -12.00 -12.52 -8.69
N HIS A 628 -11.41 -13.71 -8.80
CA HIS A 628 -11.99 -14.83 -9.55
C HIS A 628 -13.37 -15.22 -9.01
N VAL A 629 -13.52 -15.36 -7.69
CA VAL A 629 -14.80 -15.68 -7.05
C VAL A 629 -15.84 -14.60 -7.33
N ILE A 630 -15.50 -13.32 -7.18
CA ILE A 630 -16.41 -12.19 -7.41
C ILE A 630 -16.86 -12.15 -8.88
N ARG A 631 -15.94 -12.22 -9.84
CA ARG A 631 -16.27 -12.14 -11.28
C ARG A 631 -17.08 -13.34 -11.77
N THR A 632 -16.79 -14.54 -11.28
CA THR A 632 -17.59 -15.74 -11.64
C THR A 632 -18.95 -15.76 -10.93
N SER A 633 -19.09 -15.03 -9.82
CA SER A 633 -20.36 -14.91 -9.10
C SER A 633 -21.34 -13.97 -9.80
N THR A 634 -20.85 -12.87 -10.38
CA THR A 634 -21.68 -11.93 -11.16
C THR A 634 -22.22 -12.55 -12.45
N ILE A 635 -21.45 -13.43 -13.09
CA ILE A 635 -21.86 -14.13 -14.33
C ILE A 635 -22.92 -15.21 -14.03
N ASN A 636 -22.73 -15.98 -12.96
CA ASN A 636 -23.62 -17.10 -12.62
C ASN A 636 -24.89 -16.68 -11.87
N GLY A 637 -24.99 -15.43 -11.40
CA GLY A 637 -26.20 -14.88 -10.77
C GLY A 637 -27.42 -14.75 -11.69
N ILE A 638 -27.29 -15.12 -12.97
CA ILE A 638 -28.37 -15.11 -13.98
C ILE A 638 -29.14 -16.45 -14.03
N ARG A 639 -28.72 -17.51 -13.31
CA ARG A 639 -29.49 -18.77 -13.28
C ARG A 639 -29.55 -19.38 -11.87
N PRO A 640 -30.73 -19.87 -11.43
CA PRO A 640 -30.80 -20.71 -10.25
C PRO A 640 -29.91 -21.93 -10.46
N ILE A 641 -29.15 -22.24 -9.41
CA ILE A 641 -28.20 -23.33 -9.29
C ILE A 641 -28.92 -24.65 -9.58
N ASN A 642 -28.83 -25.13 -10.82
CA ASN A 642 -29.28 -26.46 -11.24
C ASN A 642 -28.17 -27.28 -11.91
N TYR A 643 -26.92 -26.81 -11.93
CA TYR A 643 -25.81 -27.53 -12.56
C TYR A 643 -24.50 -27.33 -11.78
N MET A 644 -24.44 -27.90 -10.57
CA MET A 644 -23.16 -28.09 -9.85
C MET A 644 -23.05 -29.48 -9.21
N PHE A 645 -23.81 -30.44 -9.72
CA PHE A 645 -23.55 -31.87 -9.57
C PHE A 645 -23.55 -32.46 -10.98
N ASP A 646 -22.35 -32.57 -11.55
CA ASP A 646 -21.88 -33.64 -12.44
C ASP A 646 -20.34 -33.56 -12.48
#